data_AF-A0ABD5Y7M2-F1
#
_entry.id   AF-A0ABD5Y7M2-F1
#
_cell.length_a   1.000
_cell.length_b   1.000
_cell.length_c   1.000
_cell.angle_alpha   90.00
_cell.angle_beta   90.00
_cell.angle_gamma   90.00
#
_symmetry.space_group_name_H-M   'P 1'
#
loop_
_entity.id
_entity.type
_entity.pdbx_description
1 polymer ?
#
loop_
_entity_poly.entity_id
_entity_poly.type
_entity_poly.pdbx_seq_one_letter_code
_entity_poly.pdbx_strand_id
1 'polypeptide(L)'
;MRSTAITAAGGALAGRGIGRVFGQETISALAFDSTSSLLDASKKPLTDDSLVAVWAEDTATSVDSDGNGDAVGYGDGQSIPLVAVDGSVAGVGGMLVPDGTDFRFGNEEFLLNLWDDRIGSGTVLWDEGHGQYYTLAGENADGSPGFSSFESYAEDNGYTVQATESLADDLSDADGVVITSPAESFSESETEALAQFVDGGGAIVLHDQSDYQDYDQTANLNDLAAALDVGFRFNDDQVEDETNNTGAPFVPTTSRFNDSFDLFANREGLGLDLDPTETYEVEVLDVTDGDTVDVAFVEESGRPEKSIRVLGIDTPEKSGAADAERPEEWEGIADDAPQPPEGGSGDTQSAPRDVGELNFYSTASLVDGSGDALTDDSLVAVWAEDSATNTDADGNGDAFVYEDEQIPLAAIDDDAGVVGFGATLVSDGASLDGSGNEDEFVLNVWDEQLGGSGTVQWDEGHGQYEDYRLDNFSTFESAAEDAGYTVEATESVPSDTESVDGYVVAVPDEGAAFGEDEREALQSFVDDGGVVFCHGVADYDDYDGTGTLNGVLDALGADFRFNDDQVEDEEHNEGAPFDLLTGALNTEQFPYLDSSAAALEAEYPYLATWGKKASAFAAEQLSAGTRATLSFDPKAQVYDDFGRVLGYLTYDRSGDGSRETLYNEVAVREGYARVYGSSYSRHDEFWAAEDAAREEGAGVWAASNPDESSPIRQGRVAEIFAPNPASVVRASGTVPPGHARVFAESSAEQRDADTTYDREIPLAAVDKGAGLAYLGAPLISEDYEAAEGYPVDTAGYDNFAFVTNLIDELADDDGPVLIEGGHNQFHLDYSLSSEDAAYYQRYLEGVDTQFEQVNDVTSSDSAERLDEAKALIVATPMYEFTDEEIDAVSSFADDGGAVVLLGSGLAPAAQRSHLDDVASGVGSDLRLGSGRVVDESSNLNGDPGVVTTGNFGPGRGKGRGKNEGNGGNGNGNGRGKGRDDGDDERDGEDGGNGNGKGRGKGKGGDE
;
A
#
# COMPACT_ATOMS: atom_id res chain seq x y z
N MET A 1 -39.06 29.16 -49.29
CA MET A 1 -39.69 28.83 -50.59
C MET A 1 -39.48 27.34 -50.82
N ARG A 2 -40.55 26.58 -51.15
CA ARG A 2 -40.64 25.31 -51.93
C ARG A 2 -39.48 24.29 -51.81
N SER A 3 -39.65 22.98 -51.75
CA SER A 3 -40.76 22.02 -51.69
C SER A 3 -40.02 20.66 -51.67
N THR A 4 -40.29 19.74 -50.74
CA THR A 4 -41.30 18.67 -50.82
C THR A 4 -41.17 17.74 -52.03
N ALA A 5 -41.02 16.43 -51.77
CA ALA A 5 -41.99 15.35 -52.06
C ALA A 5 -41.36 14.02 -51.61
N ILE A 6 -42.04 13.03 -51.00
CA ILE A 6 -43.33 12.37 -51.27
C ILE A 6 -43.72 11.64 -49.93
N THR A 7 -44.85 11.89 -49.22
CA THR A 7 -46.27 11.45 -49.41
C THR A 7 -46.46 9.91 -49.29
N ALA A 8 -47.40 9.28 -48.57
CA ALA A 8 -48.75 9.61 -48.05
C ALA A 8 -49.11 8.61 -46.90
N ALA A 9 -49.73 9.03 -45.79
CA ALA A 9 -51.19 9.08 -45.50
C ALA A 9 -51.83 7.69 -45.21
N GLY A 10 -52.62 7.45 -44.15
CA GLY A 10 -53.20 8.22 -43.03
C GLY A 10 -53.75 7.20 -42.01
N GLY A 11 -54.27 7.47 -40.82
CA GLY A 11 -54.78 8.65 -40.14
C GLY A 11 -55.91 8.17 -39.22
N ALA A 12 -55.77 8.35 -37.89
CA ALA A 12 -56.84 8.60 -36.91
C ALA A 12 -56.30 8.47 -35.47
N LEU A 13 -56.00 9.63 -34.86
CA LEU A 13 -55.87 9.82 -33.41
C LEU A 13 -57.27 9.82 -32.78
N ALA A 14 -57.44 9.14 -31.65
CA ALA A 14 -57.89 9.73 -30.37
C ALA A 14 -58.11 8.66 -29.28
N GLY A 15 -57.30 8.75 -28.22
CA GLY A 15 -57.76 8.63 -26.84
C GLY A 15 -58.03 7.24 -26.29
N ARG A 16 -56.99 6.62 -25.72
CA ARG A 16 -57.04 5.94 -24.42
C ARG A 16 -55.61 5.85 -23.89
N GLY A 17 -55.39 6.42 -22.72
CA GLY A 17 -54.13 6.27 -21.99
C GLY A 17 -53.82 4.80 -21.81
N ILE A 18 -52.59 4.43 -22.15
CA ILE A 18 -51.98 3.19 -21.72
C ILE A 18 -50.98 3.65 -20.67
N GLY A 19 -51.36 3.55 -19.40
CA GLY A 19 -50.35 3.42 -18.36
C GLY A 19 -49.56 2.18 -18.71
N ARG A 20 -48.28 2.34 -19.02
CA ARG A 20 -47.32 1.24 -18.96
C ARG A 20 -47.24 0.88 -17.49
N VAL A 21 -47.73 -0.30 -17.16
CA VAL A 21 -47.36 -0.99 -15.92
C VAL A 21 -45.91 -1.41 -16.17
N PHE A 22 -44.96 -0.71 -15.55
CA PHE A 22 -43.61 -1.24 -15.38
C PHE A 22 -43.75 -2.44 -14.44
N GLY A 23 -43.22 -3.60 -14.84
CA GLY A 23 -42.96 -4.67 -13.88
C GLY A 23 -41.84 -4.18 -12.97
N GLN A 24 -41.96 -4.44 -11.67
CA GLN A 24 -40.90 -4.17 -10.71
C GLN A 24 -39.72 -5.08 -11.07
N GLU A 25 -38.53 -4.50 -11.24
CA GLU A 25 -37.31 -5.26 -11.46
C GLU A 25 -36.97 -6.04 -10.17
N THR A 26 -36.23 -7.14 -10.28
CA THR A 26 -35.83 -7.99 -9.16
C THR A 26 -34.32 -7.99 -9.05
N ILE A 27 -33.80 -8.06 -7.83
CA ILE A 27 -32.37 -8.25 -7.56
C ILE A 27 -31.88 -9.47 -8.36
N SER A 28 -30.71 -9.38 -8.99
CA SER A 28 -30.22 -10.42 -9.92
C SER A 28 -29.43 -11.54 -9.26
N ALA A 29 -28.63 -11.20 -8.25
CA ALA A 29 -27.84 -12.10 -7.43
C ALA A 29 -27.60 -11.42 -6.07
N LEU A 30 -26.95 -12.05 -5.10
CA LEU A 30 -26.43 -11.44 -3.88
C LEU A 30 -25.01 -11.95 -3.68
N ALA A 31 -24.11 -11.11 -3.20
CA ALA A 31 -22.76 -11.51 -2.79
C ALA A 31 -22.71 -11.71 -1.27
N PHE A 32 -22.00 -12.73 -0.81
CA PHE A 32 -21.84 -13.02 0.61
C PHE A 32 -20.36 -13.12 0.94
N ASP A 33 -19.76 -12.05 1.43
CA ASP A 33 -18.38 -12.08 1.89
C ASP A 33 -18.28 -12.83 3.23
N SER A 34 -17.36 -13.79 3.30
CA SER A 34 -16.95 -14.46 4.54
C SER A 34 -18.16 -14.96 5.35
N THR A 35 -19.06 -15.68 4.67
CA THR A 35 -20.35 -16.10 5.24
C THR A 35 -20.29 -17.50 5.85
N SER A 36 -20.98 -17.66 6.99
CA SER A 36 -21.40 -18.95 7.51
C SER A 36 -22.72 -19.41 6.89
N SER A 37 -23.06 -20.67 7.11
CA SER A 37 -24.34 -21.26 6.75
C SER A 37 -25.28 -21.40 7.96
N LEU A 38 -26.55 -21.75 7.72
CA LEU A 38 -27.55 -21.90 8.80
C LEU A 38 -28.03 -23.35 9.04
N LEU A 39 -28.17 -23.72 10.30
CA LEU A 39 -28.71 -25.00 10.75
C LEU A 39 -30.12 -24.85 11.36
N ASP A 40 -30.81 -25.97 11.54
CA ASP A 40 -32.00 -26.02 12.38
C ASP A 40 -31.63 -25.85 13.86
N ALA A 41 -32.60 -25.45 14.69
CA ALA A 41 -32.42 -25.30 16.13
C ALA A 41 -31.87 -26.55 16.86
N SER A 42 -31.88 -27.73 16.23
CA SER A 42 -31.31 -28.98 16.74
C SER A 42 -29.88 -29.27 16.26
N LYS A 43 -29.19 -28.29 15.66
CA LYS A 43 -27.83 -28.40 15.08
C LYS A 43 -27.75 -29.47 13.98
N LYS A 44 -28.68 -29.41 13.02
CA LYS A 44 -28.69 -30.23 11.79
C LYS A 44 -28.96 -29.37 10.56
N PRO A 45 -28.67 -29.83 9.33
CA PRO A 45 -28.96 -29.07 8.12
C PRO A 45 -30.41 -28.56 8.08
N LEU A 46 -30.57 -27.24 7.95
CA LEU A 46 -31.87 -26.59 7.86
C LEU A 46 -32.50 -26.90 6.50
N THR A 47 -33.65 -27.58 6.53
CA THR A 47 -34.37 -28.05 5.33
C THR A 47 -35.82 -27.60 5.29
N ASP A 48 -36.21 -26.74 6.23
CA ASP A 48 -37.55 -26.15 6.23
C ASP A 48 -37.53 -24.89 5.36
N ASP A 49 -37.91 -25.05 4.09
CA ASP A 49 -38.00 -23.95 3.11
C ASP A 49 -38.91 -22.80 3.57
N SER A 50 -39.78 -23.01 4.56
CA SER A 50 -40.60 -21.91 5.11
C SER A 50 -39.82 -20.92 5.97
N LEU A 51 -38.59 -21.27 6.36
CA LEU A 51 -37.67 -20.41 7.10
C LEU A 51 -36.57 -19.82 6.21
N VAL A 52 -36.18 -20.47 5.11
CA VAL A 52 -35.00 -20.07 4.33
C VAL A 52 -35.34 -19.12 3.19
N ALA A 53 -34.77 -17.92 3.21
CA ALA A 53 -34.97 -16.90 2.17
C ALA A 53 -33.96 -17.03 1.02
N VAL A 54 -32.69 -17.35 1.32
CA VAL A 54 -31.59 -17.41 0.35
C VAL A 54 -30.77 -18.68 0.55
N TRP A 55 -30.44 -19.35 -0.56
CA TRP A 55 -29.57 -20.52 -0.62
C TRP A 55 -28.28 -20.18 -1.36
N ALA A 56 -27.17 -20.82 -1.03
CA ALA A 56 -25.97 -20.82 -1.86
C ALA A 56 -26.21 -21.58 -3.18
N GLU A 57 -25.40 -21.28 -4.20
CA GLU A 57 -25.41 -22.03 -5.47
C GLU A 57 -25.06 -23.51 -5.24
N ASP A 58 -25.48 -24.39 -6.15
CA ASP A 58 -25.26 -25.85 -6.01
C ASP A 58 -23.78 -26.26 -6.06
N THR A 59 -22.91 -25.35 -6.51
CA THR A 59 -21.45 -25.50 -6.57
C THR A 59 -20.75 -25.13 -5.27
N ALA A 60 -21.42 -24.41 -4.37
CA ALA A 60 -20.85 -23.98 -3.11
C ALA A 60 -20.59 -25.15 -2.16
N THR A 61 -19.54 -25.02 -1.36
CA THR A 61 -19.12 -25.97 -0.34
C THR A 61 -19.02 -25.30 1.02
N SER A 62 -19.37 -26.04 2.06
CA SER A 62 -19.18 -25.63 3.46
C SER A 62 -17.90 -26.28 3.98
N VAL A 63 -16.99 -25.46 4.50
CA VAL A 63 -15.66 -25.84 4.99
C VAL A 63 -15.50 -25.45 6.46
N ASP A 64 -14.71 -26.25 7.18
CA ASP A 64 -14.28 -26.03 8.56
C ASP A 64 -12.90 -25.38 8.48
N SER A 65 -12.86 -24.05 8.46
CA SER A 65 -11.69 -23.27 8.05
C SER A 65 -10.64 -23.19 9.15
N ASP A 66 -11.06 -23.13 10.42
CA ASP A 66 -10.15 -23.14 11.57
C ASP A 66 -9.66 -24.55 11.96
N GLY A 67 -10.34 -25.59 11.46
CA GLY A 67 -10.01 -26.99 11.64
C GLY A 67 -10.29 -27.52 13.05
N ASN A 68 -11.14 -26.85 13.83
CA ASN A 68 -11.45 -27.22 15.20
C ASN A 68 -12.46 -28.42 15.26
N GLY A 69 -13.21 -28.67 14.18
CA GLY A 69 -14.12 -29.80 14.04
C GLY A 69 -15.55 -29.61 14.56
N ASP A 70 -16.05 -28.39 14.76
CA ASP A 70 -17.41 -28.11 15.23
C ASP A 70 -18.41 -27.63 14.15
N ALA A 71 -17.91 -27.40 12.93
CA ALA A 71 -18.66 -27.26 11.69
C ALA A 71 -19.57 -28.46 11.39
N VAL A 72 -20.81 -28.20 10.98
CA VAL A 72 -21.73 -29.23 10.47
C VAL A 72 -21.74 -29.22 8.96
N GLY A 73 -21.05 -30.18 8.34
CA GLY A 73 -21.06 -30.33 6.89
C GLY A 73 -22.42 -30.73 6.31
N TYR A 74 -22.69 -30.25 5.09
CA TYR A 74 -23.84 -30.62 4.27
C TYR A 74 -23.46 -31.79 3.37
N GLY A 75 -24.30 -32.82 3.30
CA GLY A 75 -24.04 -33.98 2.43
C GLY A 75 -24.28 -33.67 0.95
N ASP A 76 -23.74 -34.50 0.06
CA ASP A 76 -23.89 -34.37 -1.40
C ASP A 76 -25.32 -34.02 -1.84
N GLY A 77 -25.48 -32.84 -2.45
CA GLY A 77 -26.75 -32.35 -3.00
C GLY A 77 -27.75 -31.79 -1.98
N GLN A 78 -27.33 -31.54 -0.74
CA GLN A 78 -28.08 -30.69 0.20
C GLN A 78 -27.75 -29.22 -0.09
N SER A 79 -28.78 -28.38 -0.20
CA SER A 79 -28.58 -26.93 -0.36
C SER A 79 -28.13 -26.29 0.96
N ILE A 80 -27.22 -25.32 0.86
CA ILE A 80 -26.65 -24.59 1.98
C ILE A 80 -27.45 -23.29 2.14
N PRO A 81 -28.16 -23.07 3.27
CA PRO A 81 -28.93 -21.86 3.51
C PRO A 81 -28.02 -20.74 4.01
N LEU A 82 -28.21 -19.53 3.48
CA LEU A 82 -27.42 -18.32 3.81
C LEU A 82 -28.23 -17.25 4.55
N VAL A 83 -29.56 -17.27 4.39
CA VAL A 83 -30.46 -16.38 5.12
C VAL A 83 -31.71 -17.13 5.57
N ALA A 84 -32.04 -17.04 6.86
CA ALA A 84 -33.27 -17.56 7.43
C ALA A 84 -34.10 -16.47 8.12
N VAL A 85 -35.41 -16.66 8.17
CA VAL A 85 -36.38 -15.75 8.77
C VAL A 85 -37.41 -16.57 9.55
N ASP A 86 -37.59 -16.27 10.83
CA ASP A 86 -38.63 -16.83 11.68
C ASP A 86 -39.37 -15.70 12.42
N GLY A 87 -40.59 -15.41 11.98
CA GLY A 87 -41.38 -14.30 12.53
C GLY A 87 -40.74 -12.94 12.25
N SER A 88 -40.39 -12.21 13.31
CA SER A 88 -39.70 -10.91 13.23
C SER A 88 -38.19 -11.01 13.46
N VAL A 89 -37.64 -12.23 13.51
CA VAL A 89 -36.19 -12.45 13.64
C VAL A 89 -35.64 -12.98 12.32
N ALA A 90 -34.58 -12.35 11.81
CA ALA A 90 -33.83 -12.80 10.64
C ALA A 90 -32.39 -13.15 11.04
N GLY A 91 -31.84 -14.21 10.45
CA GLY A 91 -30.46 -14.62 10.59
C GLY A 91 -29.77 -14.62 9.24
N VAL A 92 -28.64 -13.95 9.14
CA VAL A 92 -27.83 -13.78 7.93
C VAL A 92 -26.43 -14.29 8.23
N GLY A 93 -25.90 -15.19 7.41
CA GLY A 93 -24.61 -15.83 7.67
C GLY A 93 -23.38 -14.93 7.51
N GLY A 94 -23.55 -13.70 7.00
CA GLY A 94 -22.45 -12.76 6.75
C GLY A 94 -22.89 -11.31 6.86
N MET A 95 -21.91 -10.40 6.84
CA MET A 95 -22.15 -8.96 6.73
C MET A 95 -22.47 -8.62 5.27
N LEU A 96 -23.67 -8.12 5.00
CA LEU A 96 -24.11 -7.88 3.61
C LEU A 96 -23.74 -6.51 3.05
N VAL A 97 -23.56 -5.53 3.94
CA VAL A 97 -23.43 -4.12 3.56
C VAL A 97 -22.32 -3.34 4.31
N PRO A 98 -21.18 -3.96 4.71
CA PRO A 98 -20.07 -3.16 5.22
C PRO A 98 -19.63 -2.11 4.18
N ASP A 99 -19.06 -1.01 4.64
CA ASP A 99 -18.48 0.02 3.78
C ASP A 99 -17.42 -0.63 2.86
N GLY A 100 -17.48 -0.29 1.57
CA GLY A 100 -16.72 -0.97 0.51
C GLY A 100 -17.45 -2.11 -0.20
N THR A 101 -18.67 -2.50 0.23
CA THR A 101 -19.47 -3.53 -0.46
C THR A 101 -19.75 -3.18 -1.92
N ASP A 102 -19.60 -4.18 -2.81
CA ASP A 102 -20.05 -4.10 -4.20
C ASP A 102 -21.59 -4.21 -4.31
N PHE A 103 -22.26 -3.05 -4.24
CA PHE A 103 -23.71 -2.95 -4.31
C PHE A 103 -24.32 -3.27 -5.70
N ARG A 104 -23.53 -3.64 -6.73
CA ARG A 104 -24.09 -4.15 -8.00
C ARG A 104 -24.88 -5.45 -7.81
N PHE A 105 -24.55 -6.21 -6.78
CA PHE A 105 -25.31 -7.39 -6.39
C PHE A 105 -26.61 -7.04 -5.64
N GLY A 106 -26.93 -5.76 -5.38
CA GLY A 106 -28.19 -5.39 -4.73
C GLY A 106 -28.30 -5.86 -3.27
N ASN A 107 -27.17 -6.06 -2.60
CA ASN A 107 -27.10 -6.44 -1.19
C ASN A 107 -27.82 -5.42 -0.28
N GLU A 108 -27.62 -4.13 -0.55
CA GLU A 108 -28.29 -3.02 0.11
C GLU A 108 -29.80 -3.06 -0.11
N GLU A 109 -30.22 -3.39 -1.33
CA GLU A 109 -31.64 -3.50 -1.67
C GLU A 109 -32.29 -4.66 -0.95
N PHE A 110 -31.60 -5.80 -0.87
CA PHE A 110 -32.08 -6.96 -0.15
C PHE A 110 -32.20 -6.66 1.36
N LEU A 111 -31.18 -6.06 1.97
CA LEU A 111 -31.22 -5.75 3.39
C LEU A 111 -32.29 -4.71 3.71
N LEU A 112 -32.44 -3.67 2.88
CA LEU A 112 -33.50 -2.68 3.06
C LEU A 112 -34.90 -3.29 2.83
N ASN A 113 -35.07 -4.21 1.87
CA ASN A 113 -36.32 -4.96 1.71
C ASN A 113 -36.63 -5.82 2.96
N LEU A 114 -35.61 -6.42 3.58
CA LEU A 114 -35.75 -7.15 4.82
C LEU A 114 -36.20 -6.23 5.96
N TRP A 115 -35.61 -5.04 6.06
CA TRP A 115 -36.00 -4.03 7.04
C TRP A 115 -37.44 -3.54 6.78
N ASP A 116 -37.82 -3.28 5.55
CA ASP A 116 -39.18 -2.85 5.18
C ASP A 116 -40.23 -3.92 5.54
N ASP A 117 -39.92 -5.21 5.34
CA ASP A 117 -40.84 -6.30 5.62
C ASP A 117 -40.91 -6.67 7.11
N ARG A 118 -39.80 -6.55 7.86
CA ARG A 118 -39.70 -6.96 9.27
C ARG A 118 -39.88 -5.83 10.26
N ILE A 119 -39.25 -4.69 10.00
CA ILE A 119 -39.24 -3.49 10.87
C ILE A 119 -40.32 -2.50 10.39
N GLY A 120 -40.39 -2.26 9.08
CA GLY A 120 -41.35 -1.37 8.43
C GLY A 120 -40.90 0.10 8.36
N SER A 121 -40.56 0.73 9.48
CA SER A 121 -40.02 2.10 9.55
C SER A 121 -39.69 2.45 10.99
N GLY A 122 -38.78 3.40 11.22
CA GLY A 122 -38.54 3.97 12.56
C GLY A 122 -37.09 3.82 13.00
N THR A 123 -36.87 3.60 14.29
CA THR A 123 -35.51 3.57 14.86
C THR A 123 -34.94 2.14 14.83
N VAL A 124 -33.73 1.99 14.29
CA VAL A 124 -32.98 0.73 14.31
C VAL A 124 -31.74 0.93 15.19
N LEU A 125 -31.61 0.10 16.21
CA LEU A 125 -30.45 0.10 17.10
C LEU A 125 -29.39 -0.87 16.56
N TRP A 126 -28.15 -0.40 16.45
CA TRP A 126 -26.98 -1.22 16.18
C TRP A 126 -26.29 -1.55 17.50
N ASP A 127 -26.20 -2.83 17.85
CA ASP A 127 -25.61 -3.27 19.11
C ASP A 127 -24.07 -3.13 19.08
N GLU A 128 -23.53 -2.38 20.03
CA GLU A 128 -22.09 -2.20 20.28
C GLU A 128 -21.73 -2.51 21.75
N GLY A 129 -22.68 -3.04 22.52
CA GLY A 129 -22.52 -3.30 23.95
C GLY A 129 -21.88 -4.64 24.30
N HIS A 130 -21.52 -5.47 23.32
CA HIS A 130 -21.12 -6.87 23.51
C HIS A 130 -19.81 -7.23 22.79
N GLY A 131 -18.91 -6.26 22.64
CA GLY A 131 -17.57 -6.47 22.06
C GLY A 131 -17.61 -6.81 20.57
N GLN A 132 -18.50 -6.17 19.82
CA GLN A 132 -18.64 -6.36 18.39
C GLN A 132 -17.38 -5.88 17.67
N TYR A 133 -16.85 -6.73 16.79
CA TYR A 133 -15.85 -6.30 15.82
C TYR A 133 -16.47 -5.34 14.79
N TYR A 134 -17.72 -5.56 14.38
CA TYR A 134 -18.45 -4.75 13.40
C TYR A 134 -19.33 -3.68 14.08
N THR A 135 -18.76 -2.50 14.29
CA THR A 135 -19.46 -1.29 14.76
C THR A 135 -20.06 -0.52 13.60
N LEU A 136 -21.07 0.31 13.88
CA LEU A 136 -21.75 1.13 12.88
C LEU A 136 -20.79 2.10 12.19
N ALA A 137 -19.85 2.69 12.93
CA ALA A 137 -18.89 3.68 12.42
C ALA A 137 -17.54 3.07 11.97
N GLY A 138 -17.23 1.82 12.31
CA GLY A 138 -15.95 1.19 12.00
C GLY A 138 -14.76 1.63 12.89
N GLU A 139 -15.01 2.33 14.00
CA GLU A 139 -13.97 2.96 14.85
C GLU A 139 -13.21 1.99 15.78
N ASN A 140 -13.29 0.68 15.54
CA ASN A 140 -12.60 -0.30 16.39
C ASN A 140 -11.08 -0.31 16.12
N ALA A 141 -10.29 -0.53 17.18
CA ALA A 141 -8.82 -0.50 17.14
C ALA A 141 -8.15 -1.49 16.15
N ASP A 142 -8.92 -2.42 15.61
CA ASP A 142 -8.48 -3.50 14.72
C ASP A 142 -8.96 -3.31 13.25
N GLY A 143 -9.43 -2.12 12.87
CA GLY A 143 -9.65 -1.74 11.46
C GLY A 143 -10.89 -2.35 10.78
N SER A 144 -11.95 -2.64 11.54
CA SER A 144 -13.21 -3.21 11.00
C SER A 144 -13.93 -2.24 10.06
N PRO A 145 -14.53 -2.70 8.94
CA PRO A 145 -15.31 -1.84 8.08
C PRO A 145 -16.58 -1.35 8.79
N GLY A 146 -16.85 -0.04 8.69
CA GLY A 146 -18.10 0.57 9.16
C GLY A 146 -19.29 0.24 8.26
N PHE A 147 -20.44 0.86 8.52
CA PHE A 147 -21.69 0.68 7.73
C PHE A 147 -22.32 2.03 7.36
N SER A 148 -21.53 3.09 7.31
CA SER A 148 -21.98 4.47 7.14
C SER A 148 -22.71 4.72 5.82
N SER A 149 -22.31 4.01 4.75
CA SER A 149 -22.95 4.08 3.44
C SER A 149 -24.38 3.53 3.49
N PHE A 150 -24.56 2.37 4.13
CA PHE A 150 -25.87 1.77 4.28
C PHE A 150 -26.72 2.49 5.32
N GLU A 151 -26.12 2.99 6.40
CA GLU A 151 -26.78 3.88 7.37
C GLU A 151 -27.44 5.06 6.65
N SER A 152 -26.64 5.83 5.91
CA SER A 152 -27.13 6.99 5.14
C SER A 152 -28.25 6.59 4.17
N TYR A 153 -28.06 5.46 3.47
CA TYR A 153 -29.06 4.92 2.55
C TYR A 153 -30.37 4.53 3.24
N ALA A 154 -30.32 3.89 4.40
CA ALA A 154 -31.49 3.52 5.18
C ALA A 154 -32.21 4.75 5.76
N GLU A 155 -31.45 5.76 6.22
CA GLU A 155 -32.00 7.02 6.72
C GLU A 155 -32.73 7.81 5.63
N ASP A 156 -32.16 7.88 4.43
CA ASP A 156 -32.80 8.48 3.25
C ASP A 156 -34.10 7.74 2.86
N ASN A 157 -34.18 6.45 3.18
CA ASN A 157 -35.38 5.63 3.01
C ASN A 157 -36.33 5.63 4.22
N GLY A 158 -36.07 6.46 5.23
CA GLY A 158 -37.02 6.78 6.31
C GLY A 158 -36.77 6.06 7.64
N TYR A 159 -35.59 5.48 7.82
CA TYR A 159 -35.14 4.96 9.11
C TYR A 159 -34.37 6.03 9.91
N THR A 160 -34.14 5.75 11.19
CA THR A 160 -33.12 6.40 12.01
C THR A 160 -32.23 5.30 12.54
N VAL A 161 -30.95 5.31 12.23
CA VAL A 161 -30.01 4.25 12.67
C VAL A 161 -29.12 4.83 13.76
N GLN A 162 -28.92 4.07 14.84
CA GLN A 162 -28.16 4.54 16.01
C GLN A 162 -27.42 3.40 16.66
N ALA A 163 -26.14 3.59 16.96
CA ALA A 163 -25.39 2.69 17.82
C ALA A 163 -25.88 2.74 19.28
N THR A 164 -25.78 1.63 20.00
CA THR A 164 -26.07 1.55 21.44
C THR A 164 -25.14 0.56 22.15
N GLU A 165 -24.65 0.97 23.32
CA GLU A 165 -23.93 0.09 24.25
C GLU A 165 -24.86 -0.56 25.30
N SER A 166 -26.16 -0.21 25.32
CA SER A 166 -27.12 -0.69 26.32
C SER A 166 -28.49 -0.99 25.70
N LEU A 167 -28.58 -2.10 24.98
CA LEU A 167 -29.84 -2.57 24.38
C LEU A 167 -31.01 -2.56 25.38
N ALA A 168 -30.81 -3.09 26.59
CA ALA A 168 -31.89 -3.20 27.57
C ALA A 168 -32.53 -1.85 27.97
N ASP A 169 -31.75 -0.76 27.94
CA ASP A 169 -32.23 0.58 28.28
C ASP A 169 -32.87 1.29 27.08
N ASP A 170 -32.38 1.05 25.86
CA ASP A 170 -32.75 1.81 24.66
C ASP A 170 -33.87 1.16 23.83
N LEU A 171 -34.15 -0.14 24.02
CA LEU A 171 -35.17 -0.91 23.29
C LEU A 171 -36.58 -0.27 23.29
N SER A 172 -36.90 0.59 24.25
CA SER A 172 -38.25 1.15 24.37
C SER A 172 -38.63 2.18 23.29
N ASP A 173 -37.63 2.77 22.65
CA ASP A 173 -37.79 3.75 21.56
C ASP A 173 -37.37 3.18 20.19
N ALA A 174 -37.03 1.89 20.13
CA ALA A 174 -36.61 1.17 18.94
C ALA A 174 -37.77 0.44 18.25
N ASP A 175 -37.63 0.24 16.94
CA ASP A 175 -38.51 -0.59 16.10
C ASP A 175 -37.75 -1.82 15.57
N GLY A 176 -36.43 -1.72 15.39
CA GLY A 176 -35.55 -2.82 15.02
C GLY A 176 -34.23 -2.84 15.80
N VAL A 177 -33.56 -4.00 15.81
CA VAL A 177 -32.21 -4.17 16.35
C VAL A 177 -31.35 -4.97 15.36
N VAL A 178 -30.12 -4.53 15.14
CA VAL A 178 -29.07 -5.27 14.43
C VAL A 178 -28.04 -5.73 15.45
N ILE A 179 -27.69 -7.02 15.41
CA ILE A 179 -26.65 -7.63 16.24
C ILE A 179 -25.70 -8.35 15.31
N THR A 180 -24.44 -7.92 15.30
CA THR A 180 -23.32 -8.56 14.60
C THR A 180 -22.57 -9.49 15.57
N SER A 181 -21.65 -10.32 15.06
CA SER A 181 -20.85 -11.31 15.80
C SER A 181 -20.32 -10.78 17.16
N PRO A 182 -20.99 -11.10 18.29
CA PRO A 182 -20.69 -10.51 19.59
C PRO A 182 -19.66 -11.35 20.34
N ALA A 183 -18.55 -10.75 20.77
CA ALA A 183 -17.52 -11.41 21.56
C ALA A 183 -17.97 -11.75 22.98
N GLU A 184 -18.94 -11.01 23.53
CA GLU A 184 -19.46 -11.21 24.87
C GLU A 184 -20.88 -11.83 24.88
N SER A 185 -21.17 -12.64 25.90
CA SER A 185 -22.48 -13.27 26.06
C SER A 185 -23.52 -12.30 26.62
N PHE A 186 -24.73 -12.32 26.08
CA PHE A 186 -25.88 -11.60 26.63
C PHE A 186 -26.30 -12.13 28.00
N SER A 187 -26.67 -11.24 28.91
CA SER A 187 -27.25 -11.58 30.21
C SER A 187 -28.68 -12.14 30.09
N GLU A 188 -29.15 -12.81 31.15
CA GLU A 188 -30.53 -13.27 31.25
C GLU A 188 -31.54 -12.10 31.17
N SER A 189 -31.18 -10.92 31.66
CA SER A 189 -32.01 -9.72 31.55
C SER A 189 -32.10 -9.17 30.13
N GLU A 190 -31.01 -9.15 29.38
CA GLU A 190 -30.98 -8.69 27.99
C GLU A 190 -31.75 -9.64 27.08
N THR A 191 -31.50 -10.94 27.21
CA THR A 191 -32.24 -11.96 26.45
C THR A 191 -33.74 -11.93 26.76
N GLU A 192 -34.15 -11.73 28.02
CA GLU A 192 -35.57 -11.52 28.39
C GLU A 192 -36.14 -10.22 27.80
N ALA A 193 -35.35 -9.15 27.69
CA ALA A 193 -35.76 -7.87 27.12
C ALA A 193 -35.95 -7.98 25.59
N LEU A 194 -35.00 -8.59 24.89
CA LEU A 194 -35.05 -8.83 23.45
C LEU A 194 -36.22 -9.77 23.08
N ALA A 195 -36.47 -10.82 23.86
CA ALA A 195 -37.64 -11.67 23.68
C ALA A 195 -38.97 -10.90 23.86
N GLN A 196 -39.03 -10.01 24.86
CA GLN A 196 -40.20 -9.13 25.07
C GLN A 196 -40.36 -8.09 23.95
N PHE A 197 -39.26 -7.60 23.39
CA PHE A 197 -39.25 -6.68 22.27
C PHE A 197 -39.85 -7.34 21.01
N VAL A 198 -39.40 -8.56 20.70
CA VAL A 198 -39.97 -9.40 19.63
C VAL A 198 -41.46 -9.67 19.85
N ASP A 199 -41.86 -10.08 21.06
CA ASP A 199 -43.28 -10.26 21.43
C ASP A 199 -44.11 -8.95 21.30
N GLY A 200 -43.45 -7.81 21.49
CA GLY A 200 -44.00 -6.46 21.35
C GLY A 200 -44.19 -6.01 19.90
N GLY A 201 -43.63 -6.75 18.94
CA GLY A 201 -43.66 -6.44 17.51
C GLY A 201 -42.37 -5.83 16.97
N GLY A 202 -41.31 -5.71 17.79
CA GLY A 202 -39.98 -5.35 17.32
C GLY A 202 -39.35 -6.47 16.50
N ALA A 203 -38.39 -6.11 15.66
CA ALA A 203 -37.66 -7.06 14.81
C ALA A 203 -36.16 -7.07 15.13
N ILE A 204 -35.54 -8.23 14.96
CA ILE A 204 -34.10 -8.42 15.21
C ILE A 204 -33.46 -9.02 13.96
N VAL A 205 -32.36 -8.43 13.50
CA VAL A 205 -31.52 -8.98 12.44
C VAL A 205 -30.20 -9.40 13.06
N LEU A 206 -29.92 -10.70 13.01
CA LEU A 206 -28.69 -11.31 13.51
C LEU A 206 -27.76 -11.56 12.32
N HIS A 207 -26.55 -11.02 12.38
CA HIS A 207 -25.49 -11.27 11.42
C HIS A 207 -24.37 -12.07 12.07
N ASP A 208 -24.02 -13.16 11.41
CA ASP A 208 -22.88 -14.01 11.76
C ASP A 208 -21.74 -13.80 10.74
N GLN A 209 -20.65 -14.56 10.85
CA GLN A 209 -19.55 -14.56 9.88
C GLN A 209 -18.86 -15.92 9.84
N SER A 210 -17.95 -16.10 8.88
CA SER A 210 -17.15 -17.33 8.71
C SER A 210 -16.26 -17.65 9.90
N ASP A 211 -16.00 -18.94 10.09
CA ASP A 211 -15.10 -19.52 11.11
C ASP A 211 -13.60 -19.25 10.88
N TYR A 212 -13.20 -18.46 9.87
CA TYR A 212 -11.80 -18.15 9.61
C TYR A 212 -11.12 -17.48 10.82
N GLN A 213 -10.09 -18.15 11.36
CA GLN A 213 -9.34 -17.74 12.56
C GLN A 213 -10.14 -17.66 13.89
N ASP A 214 -11.32 -18.30 13.99
CA ASP A 214 -12.14 -18.41 15.22
C ASP A 214 -12.71 -17.05 15.71
N TYR A 215 -12.99 -16.13 14.77
CA TYR A 215 -13.55 -14.79 15.04
C TYR A 215 -15.08 -14.72 14.98
N ASP A 216 -15.75 -15.78 14.53
CA ASP A 216 -17.20 -15.81 14.28
C ASP A 216 -18.06 -15.66 15.54
N GLN A 217 -17.55 -16.10 16.70
CA GLN A 217 -18.23 -16.05 18.00
C GLN A 217 -19.63 -16.70 17.96
N THR A 218 -19.80 -17.68 17.07
CA THR A 218 -21.06 -18.36 16.72
C THR A 218 -21.84 -18.89 17.95
N ALA A 219 -21.14 -19.20 19.04
CA ALA A 219 -21.75 -19.65 20.29
C ALA A 219 -22.66 -18.58 20.94
N ASN A 220 -22.22 -17.32 21.00
CA ASN A 220 -22.97 -16.25 21.66
C ASN A 220 -24.27 -15.91 20.89
N LEU A 221 -24.19 -15.82 19.56
CA LEU A 221 -25.37 -15.65 18.69
C LEU A 221 -26.35 -16.82 18.82
N ASN A 222 -25.84 -18.04 18.89
CA ASN A 222 -26.69 -19.23 19.01
C ASN A 222 -27.39 -19.34 20.38
N ASP A 223 -26.78 -18.87 21.46
CA ASP A 223 -27.41 -18.77 22.77
C ASP A 223 -28.56 -17.74 22.75
N LEU A 224 -28.38 -16.60 22.07
CA LEU A 224 -29.44 -15.61 21.85
C LEU A 224 -30.56 -16.15 20.96
N ALA A 225 -30.24 -16.79 19.83
CA ALA A 225 -31.22 -17.41 18.94
C ALA A 225 -32.08 -18.46 19.70
N ALA A 226 -31.45 -19.26 20.58
CA ALA A 226 -32.17 -20.18 21.43
C ALA A 226 -33.09 -19.48 22.46
N ALA A 227 -32.66 -18.33 23.00
CA ALA A 227 -33.48 -17.54 23.93
C ALA A 227 -34.70 -16.88 23.24
N LEU A 228 -34.55 -16.51 21.96
CA LEU A 228 -35.63 -15.98 21.11
C LEU A 228 -36.59 -17.06 20.56
N ASP A 229 -36.29 -18.36 20.81
CA ASP A 229 -37.07 -19.52 20.35
C ASP A 229 -37.25 -19.59 18.82
N VAL A 230 -36.21 -19.20 18.05
CA VAL A 230 -36.24 -19.26 16.58
C VAL A 230 -35.90 -20.65 16.04
N GLY A 231 -36.45 -20.98 14.87
CA GLY A 231 -36.30 -22.29 14.22
C GLY A 231 -34.94 -22.56 13.58
N PHE A 232 -34.07 -21.55 13.49
CA PHE A 232 -32.73 -21.64 12.91
C PHE A 232 -31.65 -21.37 13.96
N ARG A 233 -30.40 -21.65 13.60
CA ARG A 233 -29.18 -21.29 14.32
C ARG A 233 -28.04 -21.15 13.30
N PHE A 234 -26.94 -20.54 13.69
CA PHE A 234 -25.75 -20.43 12.84
C PHE A 234 -24.87 -21.67 12.92
N ASN A 235 -24.25 -22.01 11.79
CA ASN A 235 -23.20 -23.01 11.69
C ASN A 235 -21.85 -22.34 11.91
N ASP A 236 -20.90 -23.12 12.39
CA ASP A 236 -19.53 -22.69 12.66
C ASP A 236 -18.71 -23.13 11.45
N ASP A 237 -18.88 -22.45 10.32
CA ASP A 237 -18.30 -22.83 9.03
C ASP A 237 -18.07 -21.62 8.12
N GLN A 238 -17.33 -21.83 7.02
CA GLN A 238 -17.25 -20.90 5.90
C GLN A 238 -17.88 -21.53 4.66
N VAL A 239 -18.67 -20.75 3.93
CA VAL A 239 -19.19 -21.15 2.62
C VAL A 239 -18.31 -20.57 1.52
N GLU A 240 -17.79 -21.44 0.65
CA GLU A 240 -16.95 -21.08 -0.49
C GLU A 240 -17.59 -21.56 -1.81
N ASP A 241 -17.38 -20.85 -2.91
CA ASP A 241 -17.77 -21.28 -4.25
C ASP A 241 -16.71 -20.86 -5.29
N GLU A 242 -16.02 -21.83 -5.88
CA GLU A 242 -14.98 -21.63 -6.92
C GLU A 242 -15.55 -21.19 -8.29
N THR A 243 -16.87 -21.27 -8.47
CA THR A 243 -17.53 -21.04 -9.77
C THR A 243 -18.37 -19.76 -9.79
N ASN A 244 -19.13 -19.50 -8.73
CA ASN A 244 -20.01 -18.34 -8.63
C ASN A 244 -19.54 -17.47 -7.46
N ASN A 245 -18.60 -16.56 -7.74
CA ASN A 245 -18.04 -15.64 -6.76
C ASN A 245 -17.68 -14.30 -7.42
N THR A 246 -17.21 -13.33 -6.63
CA THR A 246 -16.82 -11.99 -7.10
C THR A 246 -15.38 -11.90 -7.63
N GLY A 247 -14.64 -13.01 -7.65
CA GLY A 247 -13.20 -13.07 -7.90
C GLY A 247 -12.48 -13.92 -6.86
N ALA A 248 -13.03 -14.02 -5.66
CA ALA A 248 -12.50 -14.81 -4.54
C ALA A 248 -13.49 -15.90 -4.09
N PRO A 249 -13.09 -17.18 -3.93
CA PRO A 249 -14.01 -18.27 -3.59
C PRO A 249 -14.79 -18.06 -2.28
N PHE A 250 -14.23 -17.33 -1.31
CA PHE A 250 -14.86 -17.01 -0.03
C PHE A 250 -15.88 -15.86 -0.09
N VAL A 251 -16.11 -15.29 -1.29
CA VAL A 251 -17.18 -14.31 -1.56
C VAL A 251 -18.19 -14.91 -2.55
N PRO A 252 -18.90 -16.00 -2.19
CA PRO A 252 -19.87 -16.63 -3.09
C PRO A 252 -20.98 -15.66 -3.49
N THR A 253 -21.40 -15.77 -4.75
CA THR A 253 -22.57 -15.07 -5.29
C THR A 253 -23.70 -16.08 -5.53
N THR A 254 -24.94 -15.66 -5.32
CA THR A 254 -26.11 -16.53 -5.52
C THR A 254 -27.32 -15.81 -6.08
N SER A 255 -28.02 -16.49 -6.98
CA SER A 255 -29.34 -16.06 -7.48
C SER A 255 -30.48 -16.93 -6.97
N ARG A 256 -30.20 -17.85 -6.02
CA ARG A 256 -31.14 -18.86 -5.53
C ARG A 256 -32.05 -18.33 -4.42
N PHE A 257 -32.97 -17.48 -4.82
CA PHE A 257 -33.94 -16.83 -3.96
C PHE A 257 -35.20 -17.68 -3.75
N ASN A 258 -35.79 -17.58 -2.56
CA ASN A 258 -37.08 -18.19 -2.26
C ASN A 258 -38.22 -17.17 -2.43
N ASP A 259 -38.91 -17.24 -3.57
CA ASP A 259 -40.05 -16.37 -3.93
C ASP A 259 -41.24 -16.39 -2.95
N SER A 260 -41.25 -17.24 -1.90
CA SER A 260 -42.24 -17.12 -0.82
C SER A 260 -42.01 -15.91 0.09
N PHE A 261 -40.82 -15.31 0.02
CA PHE A 261 -40.45 -14.09 0.72
C PHE A 261 -40.47 -12.90 -0.26
N ASP A 262 -41.13 -11.80 0.12
CA ASP A 262 -41.21 -10.59 -0.68
C ASP A 262 -39.97 -9.69 -0.47
N LEU A 263 -38.75 -10.25 -0.60
CA LEU A 263 -37.47 -9.61 -0.23
C LEU A 263 -36.58 -9.18 -1.43
N PHE A 264 -36.98 -9.51 -2.65
CA PHE A 264 -36.08 -9.45 -3.83
C PHE A 264 -36.49 -8.39 -4.85
N ALA A 265 -37.30 -7.41 -4.44
CA ALA A 265 -37.66 -6.30 -5.30
C ALA A 265 -36.46 -5.37 -5.48
N ASN A 266 -36.17 -4.98 -6.73
CA ASN A 266 -35.12 -4.01 -7.02
C ASN A 266 -35.66 -2.59 -6.93
N ARG A 267 -34.87 -1.68 -6.34
CA ARG A 267 -35.05 -0.22 -6.40
C ARG A 267 -33.76 0.42 -6.94
N GLU A 268 -33.81 1.73 -7.15
CA GLU A 268 -32.60 2.52 -7.42
C GLU A 268 -31.87 2.66 -6.07
N GLY A 269 -30.86 1.81 -5.86
CA GLY A 269 -30.07 1.69 -4.63
C GLY A 269 -28.66 2.28 -4.77
N LEU A 270 -27.72 1.76 -4.00
CA LEU A 270 -26.31 2.16 -4.04
C LEU A 270 -25.54 1.53 -5.22
N GLY A 271 -26.12 0.50 -5.84
CA GLY A 271 -25.64 -0.12 -7.09
C GLY A 271 -25.84 0.77 -8.31
N LEU A 272 -24.74 1.29 -8.86
CA LEU A 272 -24.72 1.99 -10.15
C LEU A 272 -24.34 0.99 -11.25
N ASP A 273 -25.25 0.67 -12.16
CA ASP A 273 -24.97 -0.17 -13.32
C ASP A 273 -24.50 0.69 -14.51
N LEU A 274 -23.25 0.51 -14.93
CA LEU A 274 -22.65 1.20 -16.08
C LEU A 274 -22.50 0.26 -17.27
N ASP A 275 -22.94 0.70 -18.45
CA ASP A 275 -22.70 0.00 -19.72
C ASP A 275 -21.30 0.38 -20.25
N PRO A 276 -20.33 -0.55 -20.30
CA PRO A 276 -18.98 -0.26 -20.76
C PRO A 276 -18.90 0.19 -22.23
N THR A 277 -19.98 0.03 -23.00
CA THR A 277 -20.04 0.48 -24.40
C THR A 277 -20.53 1.92 -24.55
N GLU A 278 -21.02 2.53 -23.47
CA GLU A 278 -21.47 3.92 -23.43
C GLU A 278 -20.40 4.85 -22.82
N THR A 279 -20.67 6.16 -22.90
CA THR A 279 -19.84 7.19 -22.28
C THR A 279 -20.72 8.06 -21.41
N TYR A 280 -20.23 8.44 -20.26
CA TYR A 280 -20.99 9.18 -19.26
C TYR A 280 -20.44 10.59 -19.10
N GLU A 281 -21.32 11.59 -19.05
CA GLU A 281 -20.91 12.91 -18.58
C GLU A 281 -20.86 12.89 -17.04
N VAL A 282 -19.72 13.30 -16.51
CA VAL A 282 -19.47 13.38 -15.07
C VAL A 282 -19.01 14.79 -14.68
N GLU A 283 -19.30 15.18 -13.45
CA GLU A 283 -18.80 16.40 -12.83
C GLU A 283 -17.85 16.04 -11.71
N VAL A 284 -16.62 16.55 -11.75
CA VAL A 284 -15.63 16.31 -10.69
C VAL A 284 -16.10 17.00 -9.42
N LEU A 285 -16.12 16.26 -8.31
CA LEU A 285 -16.48 16.74 -6.98
C LEU A 285 -15.23 17.09 -6.19
N ASP A 286 -14.31 16.14 -6.11
CA ASP A 286 -13.04 16.25 -5.42
C ASP A 286 -11.98 15.37 -6.09
N VAL A 287 -10.71 15.69 -5.84
CA VAL A 287 -9.57 14.93 -6.34
C VAL A 287 -8.89 14.27 -5.14
N THR A 288 -8.97 12.95 -5.06
CA THR A 288 -8.38 12.16 -3.98
C THR A 288 -6.85 12.21 -4.08
N ASP A 289 -6.31 11.91 -5.27
CA ASP A 289 -4.88 11.91 -5.57
C ASP A 289 -4.62 12.07 -7.08
N GLY A 290 -3.43 11.69 -7.56
CA GLY A 290 -3.01 11.89 -8.94
C GLY A 290 -3.76 11.03 -9.98
N ASP A 291 -4.33 9.90 -9.58
CA ASP A 291 -5.02 8.95 -10.45
C ASP A 291 -6.44 8.59 -9.98
N THR A 292 -6.89 9.12 -8.84
CA THR A 292 -8.21 8.86 -8.28
C THR A 292 -8.99 10.16 -8.08
N VAL A 293 -10.23 10.19 -8.59
CA VAL A 293 -11.10 11.37 -8.59
C VAL A 293 -12.55 11.02 -8.31
N ASP A 294 -13.20 11.76 -7.42
CA ASP A 294 -14.61 11.59 -7.11
C ASP A 294 -15.49 12.39 -8.06
N VAL A 295 -16.51 11.75 -8.63
CA VAL A 295 -17.36 12.37 -9.64
C VAL A 295 -18.84 12.11 -9.40
N ALA A 296 -19.68 13.07 -9.78
CA ALA A 296 -21.12 12.91 -9.88
C ALA A 296 -21.55 12.63 -11.32
N PHE A 297 -22.31 11.55 -11.54
CA PHE A 297 -22.88 11.21 -12.85
C PHE A 297 -24.01 12.19 -13.21
N VAL A 298 -23.81 12.98 -14.26
CA VAL A 298 -24.65 14.15 -14.55
C VAL A 298 -26.02 13.77 -15.12
N GLU A 299 -26.02 12.76 -15.99
CA GLU A 299 -27.22 12.34 -16.72
C GLU A 299 -28.04 11.28 -15.97
N GLU A 300 -27.46 10.68 -14.94
CA GLU A 300 -28.11 9.69 -14.11
C GLU A 300 -29.07 10.32 -13.09
N SER A 301 -30.16 9.60 -12.82
CA SER A 301 -31.13 9.99 -11.79
C SER A 301 -30.43 10.01 -10.42
N GLY A 302 -30.81 10.96 -9.55
CA GLY A 302 -30.15 11.14 -8.26
C GLY A 302 -28.75 11.79 -8.30
N ARG A 303 -28.07 11.80 -9.46
CA ARG A 303 -26.66 12.21 -9.62
C ARG A 303 -25.71 11.44 -8.68
N PRO A 304 -25.64 10.11 -8.77
CA PRO A 304 -24.83 9.29 -7.89
C PRO A 304 -23.36 9.72 -7.96
N GLU A 305 -22.72 9.71 -6.79
CA GLU A 305 -21.30 10.02 -6.62
C GLU A 305 -20.52 8.71 -6.57
N LYS A 306 -19.40 8.64 -7.30
CA LYS A 306 -18.49 7.48 -7.30
C LYS A 306 -17.06 7.96 -7.51
N SER A 307 -16.12 7.23 -6.91
CA SER A 307 -14.69 7.36 -7.18
C SER A 307 -14.34 6.71 -8.52
N ILE A 308 -13.57 7.41 -9.33
CA ILE A 308 -12.99 6.93 -10.58
C ILE A 308 -11.50 6.70 -10.36
N ARG A 309 -11.03 5.45 -10.47
CA ARG A 309 -9.60 5.15 -10.62
C ARG A 309 -9.27 5.24 -12.12
N VAL A 310 -8.42 6.20 -12.46
CA VAL A 310 -8.09 6.55 -13.84
C VAL A 310 -7.28 5.39 -14.45
N LEU A 311 -7.89 4.71 -15.43
CA LEU A 311 -7.40 3.42 -15.93
C LEU A 311 -6.02 3.54 -16.62
N GLY A 312 -5.10 2.63 -16.29
CA GLY A 312 -3.82 2.47 -16.97
C GLY A 312 -2.71 3.43 -16.54
N ILE A 313 -2.93 4.23 -15.50
CA ILE A 313 -1.89 5.06 -14.90
C ILE A 313 -1.85 4.85 -13.40
N ASP A 314 -0.70 5.12 -12.81
CA ASP A 314 -0.48 5.06 -11.37
C ASP A 314 0.41 6.23 -10.95
N THR A 315 0.09 6.90 -9.84
CA THR A 315 0.87 8.05 -9.35
C THR A 315 1.60 7.73 -8.06
N PRO A 316 2.76 8.36 -7.78
CA PRO A 316 3.43 8.13 -6.52
C PRO A 316 2.51 8.45 -5.34
N GLU A 317 2.67 7.72 -4.25
CA GLU A 317 1.83 7.87 -3.07
C GLU A 317 2.26 9.06 -2.23
N LYS A 318 1.35 9.59 -1.41
CA LYS A 318 1.68 10.63 -0.42
C LYS A 318 2.32 9.97 0.80
N SER A 319 2.99 10.76 1.64
CA SER A 319 3.63 10.25 2.87
C SER A 319 2.68 9.48 3.81
N GLY A 320 1.40 9.87 3.89
CA GLY A 320 0.40 9.15 4.69
C GLY A 320 -0.09 7.82 4.08
N ALA A 321 0.35 7.50 2.87
CA ALA A 321 0.06 6.26 2.15
C ALA A 321 1.38 5.55 1.74
N ALA A 322 2.49 5.85 2.41
CA ALA A 322 3.81 5.31 2.05
C ALA A 322 3.87 3.78 2.10
N ASP A 323 3.10 3.14 2.99
CA ASP A 323 3.01 1.67 3.08
C ASP A 323 2.42 1.01 1.81
N ALA A 324 1.72 1.78 0.97
CA ALA A 324 1.19 1.33 -0.31
C ALA A 324 2.14 1.62 -1.49
N GLU A 325 3.22 2.40 -1.28
CA GLU A 325 4.19 2.74 -2.31
C GLU A 325 5.12 1.56 -2.60
N ARG A 326 5.39 1.32 -3.89
CA ARG A 326 6.24 0.21 -4.35
C ARG A 326 7.39 0.75 -5.20
N PRO A 327 8.57 1.03 -4.61
CA PRO A 327 9.69 1.64 -5.33
C PRO A 327 10.20 0.79 -6.51
N GLU A 328 10.01 -0.53 -6.46
CA GLU A 328 10.39 -1.47 -7.53
C GLU A 328 9.69 -1.18 -8.86
N GLU A 329 8.53 -0.51 -8.82
CA GLU A 329 7.74 -0.15 -10.00
C GLU A 329 8.28 1.11 -10.71
N TRP A 330 9.10 1.92 -10.03
CA TRP A 330 9.64 3.18 -10.53
C TRP A 330 11.04 2.99 -11.15
N GLU A 331 11.14 2.75 -12.46
CA GLU A 331 12.41 2.40 -13.14
C GLU A 331 13.55 3.41 -12.88
N GLY A 332 14.67 2.91 -12.36
CA GLY A 332 15.88 3.69 -12.13
C GLY A 332 15.79 4.75 -11.03
N ILE A 333 14.70 4.83 -10.27
CA ILE A 333 14.61 5.69 -9.09
C ILE A 333 15.10 4.86 -7.90
N ALA A 334 16.23 5.27 -7.31
CA ALA A 334 16.78 4.58 -6.16
C ALA A 334 15.90 4.79 -4.91
N ASP A 335 15.85 3.80 -4.02
CA ASP A 335 15.13 3.88 -2.74
C ASP A 335 15.58 5.10 -1.91
N ASP A 336 16.83 5.56 -2.10
CA ASP A 336 17.45 6.73 -1.47
C ASP A 336 17.67 7.90 -2.43
N ALA A 337 16.90 7.99 -3.53
CA ALA A 337 17.12 8.95 -4.62
C ALA A 337 17.38 10.37 -4.06
N PRO A 338 18.59 10.92 -4.27
CA PRO A 338 18.92 12.23 -3.76
C PRO A 338 18.02 13.28 -4.42
N GLN A 339 17.44 14.16 -3.60
CA GLN A 339 16.67 15.30 -4.09
C GLN A 339 17.53 16.05 -5.12
N PRO A 340 17.00 16.34 -6.33
CA PRO A 340 17.76 17.12 -7.30
C PRO A 340 18.17 18.44 -6.63
N PRO A 341 19.42 18.91 -6.83
CA PRO A 341 19.90 20.12 -6.18
C PRO A 341 18.93 21.27 -6.50
N GLU A 342 18.37 21.88 -5.45
CA GLU A 342 17.39 22.94 -5.58
C GLU A 342 17.93 24.06 -6.48
N GLY A 343 17.41 24.06 -7.70
CA GLY A 343 17.86 24.87 -8.80
C GLY A 343 16.72 25.19 -9.74
N GLY A 344 15.51 25.37 -9.22
CA GLY A 344 14.33 25.76 -9.98
C GLY A 344 13.25 26.31 -9.06
N SER A 345 13.11 27.65 -9.03
CA SER A 345 12.14 28.46 -8.27
C SER A 345 12.12 28.18 -6.75
N GLY A 346 12.73 29.00 -5.90
CA GLY A 346 12.33 30.41 -5.72
C GLY A 346 11.08 30.58 -4.86
N ASP A 347 10.89 29.74 -3.83
CA ASP A 347 10.14 30.03 -2.59
C ASP A 347 10.64 29.05 -1.52
N THR A 348 11.62 29.47 -0.70
CA THR A 348 12.10 28.69 0.45
C THR A 348 11.27 29.06 1.67
N GLN A 349 10.20 28.32 1.89
CA GLN A 349 9.69 28.05 3.23
C GLN A 349 9.86 26.53 3.39
N SER A 350 10.84 26.09 4.18
CA SER A 350 10.89 24.70 4.61
C SER A 350 9.57 24.39 5.30
N ALA A 351 8.95 23.25 4.97
CA ALA A 351 7.81 22.79 5.75
C ALA A 351 8.27 22.57 7.21
N PRO A 352 7.41 22.79 8.22
CA PRO A 352 7.74 22.48 9.60
C PRO A 352 8.14 20.99 9.69
N ARG A 353 9.16 20.68 10.50
CA ARG A 353 9.62 19.31 10.81
C ARG A 353 8.62 18.61 11.72
N ASP A 354 8.61 17.28 11.71
CA ASP A 354 7.72 16.50 12.58
C ASP A 354 8.32 16.38 13.97
N VAL A 355 7.60 16.85 14.98
CA VAL A 355 8.08 16.95 16.36
C VAL A 355 7.52 15.84 17.25
N GLY A 356 6.42 15.20 16.86
CA GLY A 356 5.72 14.21 17.69
C GLY A 356 5.30 14.74 19.07
N GLU A 357 5.20 13.83 20.04
CA GLU A 357 5.04 14.15 21.47
C GLU A 357 6.41 14.50 22.07
N LEU A 358 6.54 15.64 22.76
CA LEU A 358 7.82 16.12 23.27
C LEU A 358 8.13 15.56 24.66
N ASN A 359 9.36 15.10 24.87
CA ASN A 359 9.89 14.79 26.19
C ASN A 359 10.55 16.02 26.84
N PHE A 360 10.03 16.41 28.00
CA PHE A 360 10.57 17.42 28.90
C PHE A 360 11.19 16.77 30.14
N TYR A 361 12.41 16.24 29.99
CA TYR A 361 13.13 15.62 31.09
C TYR A 361 13.52 16.62 32.18
N SER A 362 13.00 16.39 33.39
CA SER A 362 13.30 17.18 34.58
C SER A 362 13.12 18.68 34.34
N THR A 363 11.95 19.08 33.82
CA THR A 363 11.65 20.47 33.45
C THR A 363 11.20 21.34 34.62
N ALA A 364 11.61 22.61 34.58
CA ALA A 364 10.97 23.69 35.32
C ALA A 364 9.77 24.24 34.55
N SER A 365 8.81 24.86 35.23
CA SER A 365 7.76 25.66 34.61
C SER A 365 8.21 27.11 34.41
N LEU A 366 7.39 27.90 33.71
CA LEU A 366 7.61 29.33 33.52
C LEU A 366 6.58 30.16 34.28
N VAL A 367 6.93 31.39 34.68
CA VAL A 367 6.05 32.38 35.33
C VAL A 367 6.14 33.71 34.61
N ASP A 368 5.22 34.64 34.88
CA ASP A 368 5.25 35.96 34.26
C ASP A 368 6.43 36.81 34.78
N GLY A 369 6.70 37.95 34.14
CA GLY A 369 7.79 38.86 34.52
C GLY A 369 7.69 39.44 35.95
N SER A 370 6.58 39.22 36.66
CA SER A 370 6.39 39.57 38.06
C SER A 370 6.55 38.40 39.04
N GLY A 371 6.64 37.17 38.55
CA GLY A 371 6.70 35.93 39.31
C GLY A 371 5.33 35.35 39.67
N ASP A 372 4.25 35.81 39.01
CA ASP A 372 2.89 35.25 39.13
C ASP A 372 2.61 34.29 37.93
N ALA A 373 1.47 33.60 37.89
CA ALA A 373 1.12 32.64 36.83
C ALA A 373 1.21 33.23 35.42
N LEU A 374 1.96 32.58 34.52
CA LEU A 374 2.03 32.92 33.11
C LEU A 374 0.83 32.30 32.36
N THR A 375 -0.09 33.16 31.95
CA THR A 375 -1.36 32.78 31.27
C THR A 375 -1.55 33.52 29.95
N ASP A 376 -0.50 34.19 29.47
CA ASP A 376 -0.54 34.89 28.20
C ASP A 376 -0.20 33.91 27.06
N ASP A 377 -1.23 33.41 26.39
CA ASP A 377 -1.10 32.46 25.28
C ASP A 377 -0.20 33.00 24.15
N SER A 378 -0.03 34.32 24.01
CA SER A 378 0.87 34.88 22.99
C SER A 378 2.36 34.69 23.29
N LEU A 379 2.69 34.29 24.52
CA LEU A 379 4.06 33.99 24.94
C LEU A 379 4.30 32.47 25.06
N VAL A 380 3.30 31.68 25.44
CA VAL A 380 3.51 30.26 25.76
C VAL A 380 3.43 29.38 24.51
N ALA A 381 4.55 28.72 24.17
CA ALA A 381 4.66 27.84 23.01
C ALA A 381 4.25 26.39 23.31
N VAL A 382 4.55 25.90 24.53
CA VAL A 382 4.28 24.52 24.96
C VAL A 382 3.71 24.53 26.37
N TRP A 383 2.64 23.77 26.57
CA TRP A 383 2.02 23.53 27.86
C TRP A 383 2.30 22.10 28.34
N ALA A 384 2.22 21.86 29.64
CA ALA A 384 2.11 20.51 30.17
C ALA A 384 0.68 19.99 30.01
N GLU A 385 0.51 18.66 30.03
CA GLU A 385 -0.82 18.03 30.04
C GLU A 385 -1.61 18.44 31.30
N ASP A 386 -2.94 18.37 31.21
CA ASP A 386 -3.86 18.78 32.30
C ASP A 386 -3.65 17.97 33.62
N SER A 387 -3.04 16.80 33.53
CA SER A 387 -2.69 15.93 34.66
C SER A 387 -1.42 16.37 35.41
N ALA A 388 -0.60 17.22 34.80
CA ALA A 388 0.68 17.62 35.36
C ALA A 388 0.51 18.50 36.60
N THR A 389 1.47 18.39 37.51
CA THR A 389 1.55 19.22 38.72
C THR A 389 2.97 19.74 38.88
N ASN A 390 3.15 20.91 39.48
CA ASN A 390 4.48 21.41 39.80
C ASN A 390 4.70 21.49 41.32
N THR A 391 5.94 21.26 41.75
CA THR A 391 6.31 21.25 43.16
C THR A 391 7.60 22.02 43.42
N ASP A 392 7.65 22.66 44.59
CA ASP A 392 8.85 23.19 45.23
C ASP A 392 9.72 22.00 45.70
N ALA A 393 10.63 21.54 44.83
CA ALA A 393 11.35 20.29 45.02
C ALA A 393 12.40 20.37 46.14
N ASP A 394 13.10 21.48 46.28
CA ASP A 394 14.08 21.70 47.35
C ASP A 394 13.45 22.12 48.69
N GLY A 395 12.20 22.62 48.65
CA GLY A 395 11.37 23.00 49.79
C GLY A 395 11.76 24.33 50.44
N ASN A 396 12.42 25.22 49.70
CA ASN A 396 12.88 26.51 50.19
C ASN A 396 11.78 27.60 50.11
N GLY A 397 10.79 27.42 49.24
CA GLY A 397 9.57 28.23 49.14
C GLY A 397 9.64 29.44 48.21
N ASP A 398 10.51 29.42 47.20
CA ASP A 398 10.59 30.39 46.10
C ASP A 398 9.90 29.94 44.81
N ALA A 399 9.53 28.66 44.69
CA ALA A 399 8.64 28.16 43.64
C ALA A 399 7.24 28.82 43.66
N PHE A 400 6.77 29.26 42.49
CA PHE A 400 5.34 29.48 42.27
C PHE A 400 4.65 28.11 42.03
N VAL A 401 3.46 27.88 42.60
CA VAL A 401 2.72 26.62 42.41
C VAL A 401 1.43 26.89 41.66
N TYR A 402 1.25 26.22 40.52
CA TYR A 402 0.06 26.26 39.70
C TYR A 402 -1.05 25.41 40.36
N GLU A 403 -2.23 25.99 40.58
CA GLU A 403 -3.36 25.30 41.24
C GLU A 403 -4.49 24.95 40.27
N ASP A 404 -4.92 25.90 39.44
CA ASP A 404 -6.08 25.77 38.55
C ASP A 404 -5.73 26.06 37.07
N GLU A 405 -4.54 26.62 36.80
CA GLU A 405 -4.06 27.00 35.48
C GLU A 405 -3.11 25.94 34.89
N GLN A 406 -3.11 25.79 33.56
CA GLN A 406 -2.20 24.90 32.85
C GLN A 406 -0.75 25.39 33.00
N ILE A 407 0.20 24.46 33.11
CA ILE A 407 1.60 24.75 33.43
C ILE A 407 2.38 25.02 32.13
N PRO A 408 2.99 26.20 31.95
CA PRO A 408 3.78 26.51 30.75
C PRO A 408 5.20 25.94 30.84
N LEU A 409 5.64 25.28 29.77
CA LEU A 409 6.94 24.60 29.68
C LEU A 409 7.93 25.29 28.73
N ALA A 410 7.43 25.99 27.71
CA ALA A 410 8.25 26.80 26.81
C ALA A 410 7.57 28.13 26.48
N ALA A 411 8.34 29.21 26.38
CA ALA A 411 7.84 30.53 26.02
C ALA A 411 8.74 31.25 25.00
N ILE A 412 8.11 32.07 24.16
CA ILE A 412 8.72 32.83 23.08
C ILE A 412 8.28 34.29 23.25
N ASP A 413 9.24 35.20 23.40
CA ASP A 413 9.02 36.64 23.46
C ASP A 413 9.79 37.32 22.32
N ASP A 414 9.14 37.40 21.16
CA ASP A 414 9.70 38.00 19.95
C ASP A 414 10.05 39.49 20.15
N ASP A 415 9.33 40.20 21.03
CA ASP A 415 9.57 41.61 21.34
C ASP A 415 10.87 41.79 22.14
N ALA A 416 11.24 40.79 22.95
CA ALA A 416 12.50 40.75 23.70
C ALA A 416 13.59 39.88 23.04
N GLY A 417 13.32 39.27 21.88
CA GLY A 417 14.25 38.43 21.12
C GLY A 417 14.77 37.24 21.90
N VAL A 418 13.90 36.58 22.69
CA VAL A 418 14.29 35.47 23.55
C VAL A 418 13.29 34.32 23.55
N VAL A 419 13.83 33.10 23.57
CA VAL A 419 13.09 31.85 23.72
C VAL A 419 13.55 31.15 24.99
N GLY A 420 12.63 30.61 25.77
CA GLY A 420 12.91 29.86 26.99
C GLY A 420 12.29 28.47 26.96
N PHE A 421 13.08 27.44 27.25
CA PHE A 421 12.63 26.05 27.43
C PHE A 421 12.92 25.62 28.87
N GLY A 422 11.90 25.14 29.60
CA GLY A 422 12.03 24.69 30.99
C GLY A 422 13.00 23.52 31.21
N ALA A 423 13.36 22.81 30.14
CA ALA A 423 14.35 21.75 30.09
C ALA A 423 15.33 21.95 28.91
N THR A 424 16.41 21.18 28.91
CA THR A 424 17.26 21.05 27.72
C THR A 424 16.67 19.99 26.79
N LEU A 425 16.15 20.45 25.65
CA LEU A 425 15.44 19.65 24.64
C LEU A 425 16.34 19.11 23.52
N VAL A 426 17.67 19.10 23.71
CA VAL A 426 18.62 18.59 22.69
C VAL A 426 19.38 17.38 23.21
N SER A 427 19.72 16.43 22.35
CA SER A 427 20.23 15.12 22.77
C SER A 427 21.60 14.71 22.18
N ASP A 428 22.34 13.85 22.90
CA ASP A 428 23.49 13.08 22.37
C ASP A 428 23.65 11.74 23.10
N GLY A 429 22.89 10.72 22.68
CA GLY A 429 23.12 9.33 23.07
C GLY A 429 23.18 9.01 24.57
N ALA A 430 22.64 9.88 25.44
CA ALA A 430 22.59 9.72 26.89
C ALA A 430 21.14 9.78 27.39
N SER A 431 20.47 8.63 27.40
CA SER A 431 19.19 8.32 28.06
C SER A 431 18.14 9.43 28.15
N LEU A 432 17.89 10.12 27.04
CA LEU A 432 16.58 10.65 26.68
C LEU A 432 16.04 9.68 25.63
N ASP A 433 15.76 8.43 26.04
CA ASP A 433 15.32 7.34 25.14
C ASP A 433 13.84 7.51 24.73
N GLY A 434 13.35 8.75 24.66
CA GLY A 434 11.95 9.08 24.42
C GLY A 434 11.51 8.98 22.99
N SER A 435 10.19 8.84 22.83
CA SER A 435 9.50 8.71 21.55
C SER A 435 9.35 10.03 20.77
N GLY A 436 9.91 11.14 21.28
CA GLY A 436 9.79 12.47 20.69
C GLY A 436 10.94 12.85 19.77
N ASN A 437 10.71 13.87 18.93
CA ASN A 437 11.72 14.48 18.05
C ASN A 437 12.07 15.89 18.56
N GLU A 438 12.58 16.01 19.78
CA GLU A 438 12.82 17.32 20.43
C GLU A 438 13.86 18.17 19.69
N ASP A 439 14.86 17.51 19.07
CA ASP A 439 15.85 18.16 18.20
C ASP A 439 15.16 18.87 17.03
N GLU A 440 14.17 18.23 16.39
CA GLU A 440 13.38 18.80 15.28
C GLU A 440 12.51 19.97 15.74
N PHE A 441 11.98 19.91 16.97
CA PHE A 441 11.23 21.01 17.59
C PHE A 441 12.12 22.24 17.79
N VAL A 442 13.33 22.06 18.34
CA VAL A 442 14.29 23.15 18.48
C VAL A 442 14.66 23.74 17.12
N LEU A 443 14.81 22.91 16.09
CA LEU A 443 15.10 23.36 14.72
C LEU A 443 13.93 24.10 14.06
N ASN A 444 12.68 23.72 14.31
CA ASN A 444 11.51 24.51 13.88
C ASN A 444 11.49 25.90 14.52
N VAL A 445 11.82 25.98 15.80
CA VAL A 445 11.96 27.27 16.49
C VAL A 445 13.11 28.07 15.88
N TRP A 446 14.26 27.44 15.59
CA TRP A 446 15.39 28.13 14.96
C TRP A 446 15.06 28.62 13.55
N ASP A 447 14.37 27.83 12.74
CA ASP A 447 13.99 28.23 11.38
C ASP A 447 13.13 29.48 11.36
N GLU A 448 12.15 29.58 12.26
CA GLU A 448 11.35 30.79 12.40
C GLU A 448 12.16 31.96 12.98
N GLN A 449 12.88 31.72 14.07
CA GLN A 449 13.54 32.79 14.84
C GLN A 449 14.80 33.34 14.16
N LEU A 450 15.52 32.50 13.41
CA LEU A 450 16.80 32.84 12.76
C LEU A 450 16.68 32.93 11.24
N GLY A 451 15.58 32.48 10.64
CA GLY A 451 15.32 32.59 9.20
C GLY A 451 15.89 31.45 8.36
N GLY A 452 16.02 30.25 8.92
CA GLY A 452 16.29 29.00 8.20
C GLY A 452 17.76 28.69 7.87
N SER A 453 18.72 29.50 8.34
CA SER A 453 20.16 29.21 8.34
C SER A 453 20.89 30.28 9.15
N GLY A 454 22.04 29.97 9.74
CA GLY A 454 22.80 30.95 10.51
C GLY A 454 23.90 30.35 11.38
N THR A 455 24.61 31.19 12.11
CA THR A 455 25.60 30.77 13.12
C THR A 455 25.02 30.90 14.52
N VAL A 456 24.99 29.81 15.28
CA VAL A 456 24.52 29.79 16.66
C VAL A 456 25.68 29.54 17.60
N GLN A 457 25.86 30.41 18.59
CA GLN A 457 26.92 30.26 19.59
C GLN A 457 26.38 29.62 20.88
N TRP A 458 27.02 28.54 21.32
CA TRP A 458 26.69 27.85 22.57
C TRP A 458 27.56 28.39 23.71
N ASP A 459 26.95 28.93 24.75
CA ASP A 459 27.70 29.47 25.88
C ASP A 459 28.40 28.36 26.67
N GLU A 460 29.69 28.58 26.95
CA GLU A 460 30.52 27.81 27.85
C GLU A 460 31.26 28.69 28.87
N GLY A 461 30.94 29.99 28.89
CA GLY A 461 31.56 31.00 29.76
C GLY A 461 30.97 31.08 31.16
N HIS A 462 29.74 30.58 31.36
CA HIS A 462 28.95 30.79 32.59
C HIS A 462 28.74 29.51 33.41
N GLY A 463 29.71 28.60 33.37
CA GLY A 463 29.84 27.54 34.36
C GLY A 463 28.91 26.35 34.16
N GLN A 464 28.42 26.13 32.93
CA GLN A 464 27.62 24.96 32.54
C GLN A 464 28.22 23.67 33.09
N TYR A 465 27.36 22.78 33.57
CA TYR A 465 27.77 21.42 33.91
C TYR A 465 28.39 20.73 32.69
N GLU A 466 29.26 19.75 32.95
CA GLU A 466 29.96 19.02 31.89
C GLU A 466 28.97 18.49 30.85
N ASP A 467 27.82 17.99 31.29
CA ASP A 467 26.78 17.37 30.46
C ASP A 467 26.03 18.37 29.55
N TYR A 468 26.07 19.69 29.82
CA TYR A 468 25.37 20.73 29.02
C TYR A 468 26.32 21.56 28.13
N ARG A 469 27.55 21.08 27.93
CA ARG A 469 28.51 21.66 26.99
C ARG A 469 28.24 21.18 25.57
N LEU A 470 28.56 22.00 24.56
CA LEU A 470 28.30 21.65 23.15
C LEU A 470 28.98 20.34 22.73
N ASP A 471 30.16 20.03 23.28
CA ASP A 471 30.89 18.77 23.03
C ASP A 471 30.09 17.50 23.40
N ASN A 472 28.99 17.63 24.17
CA ASN A 472 28.06 16.55 24.52
C ASN A 472 26.71 16.66 23.79
N PHE A 473 26.63 17.44 22.71
CA PHE A 473 25.46 17.57 21.82
C PHE A 473 25.85 17.31 20.36
N SER A 474 26.75 16.34 20.10
CA SER A 474 27.33 16.13 18.77
C SER A 474 26.30 15.61 17.74
N THR A 475 25.28 14.89 18.20
CA THR A 475 24.16 14.44 17.36
C THR A 475 23.30 15.64 16.92
N PHE A 476 22.85 16.46 17.86
CA PHE A 476 22.14 17.70 17.56
C PHE A 476 22.97 18.69 16.72
N GLU A 477 24.27 18.84 16.99
CA GLU A 477 25.19 19.68 16.19
C GLU A 477 25.17 19.24 14.72
N SER A 478 25.19 17.93 14.46
CA SER A 478 25.11 17.38 13.10
C SER A 478 23.76 17.67 12.45
N ALA A 479 22.64 17.48 13.18
CA ALA A 479 21.30 17.78 12.68
C ALA A 479 21.12 19.27 12.35
N ALA A 480 21.65 20.16 13.20
CA ALA A 480 21.66 21.59 12.96
C ALA A 480 22.51 21.97 11.73
N GLU A 481 23.67 21.33 11.53
CA GLU A 481 24.48 21.52 10.32
C GLU A 481 23.74 21.10 9.04
N ASP A 482 23.05 19.97 9.08
CA ASP A 482 22.23 19.47 7.96
C ASP A 482 21.03 20.40 7.68
N ALA A 483 20.47 21.02 8.73
CA ALA A 483 19.44 22.06 8.64
C ALA A 483 19.97 23.43 8.17
N GLY A 484 21.28 23.59 7.95
CA GLY A 484 21.88 24.82 7.43
C GLY A 484 22.42 25.79 8.48
N TYR A 485 22.54 25.36 9.74
CA TYR A 485 23.17 26.13 10.81
C TYR A 485 24.64 25.78 10.99
N THR A 486 25.38 26.64 11.68
CA THR A 486 26.71 26.35 12.19
C THR A 486 26.69 26.59 13.69
N VAL A 487 26.91 25.56 14.49
CA VAL A 487 26.91 25.67 15.95
C VAL A 487 28.34 25.70 16.47
N GLU A 488 28.68 26.67 17.31
CA GLU A 488 30.04 26.82 17.84
C GLU A 488 30.05 27.18 19.33
N ALA A 489 30.91 26.54 20.12
CA ALA A 489 31.08 26.90 21.54
C ALA A 489 31.80 28.25 21.71
N THR A 490 31.39 29.05 22.69
CA THR A 490 31.99 30.35 23.03
C THR A 490 32.15 30.55 24.54
N GLU A 491 33.19 31.26 24.97
CA GLU A 491 33.36 31.70 26.37
C GLU A 491 32.92 33.17 26.57
N SER A 492 32.31 33.79 25.55
CA SER A 492 31.92 35.20 25.58
C SER A 492 30.62 35.46 24.85
N VAL A 493 29.83 36.38 25.40
CA VAL A 493 28.58 36.87 24.84
C VAL A 493 28.80 37.62 23.51
N PRO A 494 28.01 37.35 22.46
CA PRO A 494 28.05 38.11 21.19
C PRO A 494 27.56 39.55 21.38
N SER A 495 28.07 40.48 20.58
CA SER A 495 27.72 41.91 20.68
C SER A 495 27.03 42.47 19.45
N ASP A 496 26.95 41.70 18.36
CA ASP A 496 26.33 42.07 17.08
C ASP A 496 26.04 40.82 16.25
N THR A 497 25.25 40.99 15.19
CA THR A 497 24.85 39.92 14.26
C THR A 497 25.74 39.81 13.01
N GLU A 498 26.94 40.40 12.99
CA GLU A 498 27.81 40.33 11.79
C GLU A 498 28.35 38.91 11.52
N SER A 499 28.40 38.06 12.54
CA SER A 499 28.91 36.68 12.45
C SER A 499 28.18 35.64 13.31
N VAL A 500 27.09 36.03 13.98
CA VAL A 500 26.31 35.18 14.90
C VAL A 500 24.85 35.60 14.77
N ASP A 501 23.95 34.64 14.64
CA ASP A 501 22.51 34.86 14.49
C ASP A 501 21.76 34.44 15.77
N GLY A 502 22.23 33.39 16.46
CA GLY A 502 21.66 32.90 17.72
C GLY A 502 22.69 32.72 18.85
N TYR A 503 22.25 32.81 20.09
CA TYR A 503 23.08 32.56 21.28
C TYR A 503 22.34 31.67 22.30
N VAL A 504 22.88 30.49 22.59
CA VAL A 504 22.28 29.51 23.51
C VAL A 504 22.94 29.59 24.89
N VAL A 505 22.12 29.68 25.93
CA VAL A 505 22.50 29.59 27.35
C VAL A 505 21.78 28.38 27.95
N ALA A 506 22.47 27.24 28.03
CA ALA A 506 21.92 26.02 28.60
C ALA A 506 22.45 25.78 30.01
N VAL A 507 21.54 25.72 31.00
CA VAL A 507 21.78 25.34 32.40
C VAL A 507 23.06 25.96 33.01
N PRO A 508 23.13 27.29 33.13
CA PRO A 508 24.31 27.97 33.69
C PRO A 508 24.43 27.75 35.20
N ASP A 509 25.64 27.91 35.77
CA ASP A 509 25.84 27.85 37.22
C ASP A 509 25.13 29.04 37.90
N GLU A 510 24.36 28.76 38.97
CA GLU A 510 23.66 29.76 39.80
C GLU A 510 24.64 30.83 40.35
N GLY A 511 25.92 30.48 40.51
CA GLY A 511 26.99 31.38 40.94
C GLY A 511 27.61 32.26 39.84
N ALA A 512 27.26 32.07 38.57
CA ALA A 512 27.92 32.64 37.40
C ALA A 512 27.10 33.74 36.69
N ALA A 513 26.58 34.70 37.46
CA ALA A 513 25.74 35.77 36.92
C ALA A 513 26.43 36.62 35.83
N PHE A 514 25.72 36.85 34.72
CA PHE A 514 26.09 37.77 33.64
C PHE A 514 26.37 39.19 34.18
N GLY A 515 27.56 39.71 33.89
CA GLY A 515 27.99 41.05 34.28
C GLY A 515 27.27 42.18 33.52
N GLU A 516 27.42 43.42 34.00
CA GLU A 516 26.79 44.60 33.38
C GLU A 516 27.20 44.77 31.91
N ASP A 517 28.48 44.54 31.58
CA ASP A 517 29.00 44.63 30.20
C ASP A 517 28.41 43.52 29.29
N GLU A 518 28.18 42.32 29.82
CA GLU A 518 27.60 41.17 29.09
C GLU A 518 26.10 41.38 28.84
N ARG A 519 25.38 41.92 29.83
CA ARG A 519 23.97 42.30 29.68
C ARG A 519 23.78 43.40 28.64
N GLU A 520 24.66 44.42 28.63
CA GLU A 520 24.65 45.45 27.58
C GLU A 520 24.96 44.86 26.19
N ALA A 521 25.81 43.84 26.12
CA ALA A 521 26.12 43.13 24.86
C ALA A 521 24.93 42.30 24.37
N LEU A 522 24.27 41.52 25.24
CA LEU A 522 23.04 40.78 24.90
C LEU A 522 21.94 41.70 24.36
N GLN A 523 21.70 42.84 25.03
CA GLN A 523 20.73 43.80 24.53
C GLN A 523 21.13 44.35 23.16
N SER A 524 22.41 44.63 22.93
CA SER A 524 22.89 45.12 21.63
C SER A 524 22.75 44.06 20.53
N PHE A 525 23.01 42.80 20.86
CA PHE A 525 22.86 41.65 19.97
C PHE A 525 21.40 41.46 19.53
N VAL A 526 20.46 41.50 20.49
CA VAL A 526 19.02 41.44 20.20
C VAL A 526 18.53 42.67 19.44
N ASP A 527 18.98 43.88 19.81
CA ASP A 527 18.66 45.12 19.08
C ASP A 527 19.12 45.06 17.59
N ASP A 528 20.18 44.30 17.30
CA ASP A 528 20.72 44.03 15.96
C ASP A 528 20.05 42.83 15.26
N GLY A 529 19.02 42.22 15.88
CA GLY A 529 18.19 41.17 15.32
C GLY A 529 18.62 39.74 15.66
N GLY A 530 19.53 39.55 16.61
CA GLY A 530 19.92 38.24 17.11
C GLY A 530 18.89 37.69 18.11
N VAL A 531 18.88 36.38 18.31
CA VAL A 531 17.94 35.71 19.25
C VAL A 531 18.71 34.95 20.33
N VAL A 532 18.23 35.03 21.57
CA VAL A 532 18.80 34.31 22.70
C VAL A 532 17.91 33.12 23.07
N PHE A 533 18.49 31.92 23.20
CA PHE A 533 17.80 30.70 23.59
C PHE A 533 18.26 30.28 24.99
N CYS A 534 17.33 30.20 25.94
CA CYS A 534 17.59 29.82 27.32
C CYS A 534 17.04 28.42 27.58
N HIS A 535 17.88 27.46 27.96
CA HIS A 535 17.47 26.12 28.35
C HIS A 535 17.66 25.96 29.86
N GLY A 536 16.56 25.69 30.57
CA GLY A 536 16.52 25.45 32.00
C GLY A 536 16.63 23.97 32.36
N VAL A 537 16.48 23.71 33.65
CA VAL A 537 16.25 22.40 34.25
C VAL A 537 15.53 22.63 35.58
N ALA A 538 14.82 21.64 36.10
CA ALA A 538 14.15 21.71 37.38
C ALA A 538 15.12 21.89 38.57
N ASP A 539 14.58 22.39 39.68
CA ASP A 539 15.27 22.60 40.98
C ASP A 539 15.53 21.30 41.77
N TYR A 540 15.95 20.23 41.10
CA TYR A 540 16.35 19.03 41.80
C TYR A 540 17.77 19.21 42.39
N ASP A 541 17.84 19.36 43.72
CA ASP A 541 19.07 19.57 44.53
C ASP A 541 19.75 20.97 44.39
N ASP A 542 19.04 22.06 44.04
CA ASP A 542 19.55 23.47 43.97
C ASP A 542 20.61 23.64 42.86
N TYR A 543 20.30 23.12 41.66
CA TYR A 543 21.22 23.03 40.52
C TYR A 543 20.65 23.58 39.19
N ASP A 544 19.56 24.34 39.25
CA ASP A 544 18.78 24.78 38.09
C ASP A 544 19.32 26.01 37.36
N GLY A 545 20.10 26.85 38.05
CA GLY A 545 20.62 28.09 37.49
C GLY A 545 19.54 29.15 37.23
N THR A 546 18.35 29.01 37.81
CA THR A 546 17.17 29.86 37.54
C THR A 546 17.47 31.34 37.74
N GLY A 547 18.22 31.69 38.80
CA GLY A 547 18.65 33.07 39.04
C GLY A 547 19.57 33.65 37.94
N THR A 548 20.39 32.82 37.31
CA THR A 548 21.30 33.23 36.22
C THR A 548 20.52 33.41 34.92
N LEU A 549 19.63 32.47 34.56
CA LEU A 549 18.75 32.57 33.39
C LEU A 549 17.80 33.76 33.49
N ASN A 550 17.15 33.95 34.64
CA ASN A 550 16.30 35.12 34.89
C ASN A 550 17.07 36.44 34.84
N GLY A 551 18.37 36.42 35.12
CA GLY A 551 19.27 37.57 34.93
C GLY A 551 19.48 37.96 33.47
N VAL A 552 19.41 37.00 32.53
CA VAL A 552 19.40 37.21 31.07
C VAL A 552 18.06 37.80 30.65
N LEU A 553 16.94 37.18 31.08
CA LEU A 553 15.58 37.65 30.79
C LEU A 553 15.33 39.08 31.30
N ASP A 554 15.84 39.43 32.48
CA ASP A 554 15.82 40.79 33.03
C ASP A 554 16.60 41.79 32.18
N ALA A 555 17.71 41.36 31.55
CA ALA A 555 18.54 42.22 30.72
C ALA A 555 17.85 42.56 29.39
N LEU A 556 17.16 41.59 28.80
CA LEU A 556 16.43 41.71 27.54
C LEU A 556 15.03 42.32 27.73
N GLY A 557 14.51 42.31 28.96
CA GLY A 557 13.19 42.84 29.29
C GLY A 557 12.05 41.90 28.90
N ALA A 558 12.28 40.60 28.93
CA ALA A 558 11.29 39.58 28.60
C ALA A 558 10.11 39.59 29.59
N ASP A 559 8.93 39.15 29.14
CA ASP A 559 7.71 39.11 29.94
C ASP A 559 7.44 37.76 30.63
N PHE A 560 8.37 36.80 30.55
CA PHE A 560 8.36 35.53 31.31
C PHE A 560 9.65 35.29 32.11
N ARG A 561 9.62 34.40 33.10
CA ARG A 561 10.75 33.97 33.95
C ARG A 561 10.73 32.46 34.14
N PHE A 562 11.89 31.85 34.35
CA PHE A 562 11.99 30.47 34.85
C PHE A 562 11.50 30.40 36.29
N ASN A 563 10.65 29.43 36.58
CA ASN A 563 10.20 29.10 37.93
C ASN A 563 11.22 28.18 38.60
N ASP A 564 11.32 28.29 39.92
CA ASP A 564 12.23 27.50 40.74
C ASP A 564 11.48 26.25 41.23
N ASP A 565 11.18 25.33 40.32
CA ASP A 565 10.28 24.20 40.58
C ASP A 565 10.65 22.92 39.80
N GLN A 566 9.90 21.86 40.06
CA GLN A 566 9.90 20.64 39.25
C GLN A 566 8.48 20.29 38.83
N VAL A 567 8.27 20.12 37.53
CA VAL A 567 7.01 19.62 36.97
C VAL A 567 7.04 18.08 36.94
N GLU A 568 5.94 17.47 37.38
CA GLU A 568 5.75 16.02 37.40
C GLU A 568 4.35 15.65 36.86
N ASP A 569 4.27 14.56 36.10
CA ASP A 569 3.01 13.96 35.65
C ASP A 569 3.05 12.44 35.82
N GLU A 570 2.10 11.87 36.56
CA GLU A 570 2.02 10.42 36.81
C GLU A 570 1.36 9.64 35.66
N GLU A 571 0.66 10.34 34.75
CA GLU A 571 -0.12 9.77 33.65
C GLU A 571 0.62 9.87 32.31
N HIS A 572 1.22 11.03 32.01
CA HIS A 572 1.93 11.30 30.75
C HIS A 572 3.44 11.44 30.98
N ASN A 573 4.11 10.30 31.13
CA ASN A 573 5.56 10.27 31.36
C ASN A 573 6.24 9.04 30.76
N GLU A 574 7.55 9.16 30.59
CA GLU A 574 8.41 8.07 30.17
C GLU A 574 9.09 7.37 31.35
N GLY A 575 8.33 6.54 32.05
CA GLY A 575 8.85 5.64 33.07
C GLY A 575 9.19 6.28 34.42
N ALA A 576 9.18 7.62 34.53
CA ALA A 576 9.24 8.36 35.78
C ALA A 576 8.45 9.68 35.69
N PRO A 577 7.75 10.15 36.74
CA PRO A 577 6.88 11.32 36.65
C PRO A 577 7.55 12.64 36.22
N PHE A 578 8.86 12.78 36.43
CA PHE A 578 9.62 13.96 36.02
C PHE A 578 10.13 13.89 34.56
N ASP A 579 9.87 12.78 33.87
CA ASP A 579 10.23 12.51 32.48
C ASP A 579 8.99 12.77 31.61
N LEU A 580 8.58 14.04 31.55
CA LEU A 580 7.24 14.45 31.12
C LEU A 580 7.07 14.31 29.61
N LEU A 581 5.95 13.73 29.17
CA LEU A 581 5.56 13.71 27.76
C LEU A 581 4.39 14.68 27.54
N THR A 582 4.44 15.47 26.46
CA THR A 582 3.31 16.34 26.10
C THR A 582 3.19 16.60 24.60
N GLY A 583 1.95 16.62 24.12
CA GLY A 583 1.57 17.05 22.77
C GLY A 583 0.89 18.43 22.76
N ALA A 584 0.82 19.12 23.90
CA ALA A 584 0.06 20.37 24.07
C ALA A 584 0.80 21.60 23.51
N LEU A 585 1.02 21.61 22.19
CA LEU A 585 1.65 22.70 21.44
C LEU A 585 0.65 23.82 21.13
N ASN A 586 1.06 25.08 21.33
CA ASN A 586 0.23 26.24 21.00
C ASN A 586 0.34 26.61 19.51
N THR A 587 -0.18 25.76 18.64
CA THR A 587 -0.14 25.91 17.18
C THR A 587 -0.97 27.09 16.67
N GLU A 588 -1.93 27.60 17.46
CA GLU A 588 -2.72 28.78 17.09
C GLU A 588 -1.88 30.07 17.08
N GLN A 589 -0.99 30.24 18.06
CA GLN A 589 -0.09 31.39 18.13
C GLN A 589 1.24 31.14 17.42
N PHE A 590 1.70 29.88 17.38
CA PHE A 590 2.97 29.47 16.77
C PHE A 590 2.73 28.38 15.70
N PRO A 591 2.23 28.73 14.51
CA PRO A 591 1.83 27.74 13.49
C PRO A 591 2.96 26.87 12.96
N TYR A 592 4.22 27.31 13.08
CA TYR A 592 5.40 26.53 12.69
C TYR A 592 5.69 25.37 13.66
N LEU A 593 4.95 25.27 14.77
CA LEU A 593 4.94 24.10 15.66
C LEU A 593 3.90 23.05 15.24
N ASP A 594 3.04 23.33 14.26
CA ASP A 594 2.03 22.40 13.77
C ASP A 594 2.65 21.36 12.82
N SER A 595 3.06 20.21 13.38
CA SER A 595 3.63 19.11 12.60
C SER A 595 2.59 18.26 11.85
N SER A 596 1.29 18.57 11.94
CA SER A 596 0.29 17.88 11.10
C SER A 596 0.50 18.14 9.59
N ALA A 597 1.28 19.18 9.26
CA ALA A 597 1.74 19.49 7.91
C ALA A 597 3.21 19.05 7.63
N ALA A 598 3.94 18.60 8.65
CA ALA A 598 5.27 18.06 8.48
C ALA A 598 5.22 16.81 7.62
N ALA A 599 6.17 16.67 6.71
CA ALA A 599 6.32 15.40 6.03
C ALA A 599 6.74 14.37 7.09
N LEU A 600 5.82 13.47 7.45
CA LEU A 600 6.18 12.15 8.00
C LEU A 600 7.45 11.69 7.27
N GLU A 601 8.45 11.13 7.98
CA GLU A 601 9.58 10.44 7.34
C GLU A 601 9.00 9.37 6.42
N ALA A 602 8.72 9.76 5.18
CA ALA A 602 8.17 8.87 4.20
C ALA A 602 9.29 7.88 3.89
N GLU A 603 8.99 6.59 3.93
CA GLU A 603 9.94 5.54 3.56
C GLU A 603 10.62 5.85 2.21
N TYR A 604 9.90 6.55 1.31
CA TYR A 604 10.39 7.07 0.03
C TYR A 604 10.13 8.58 -0.13
N PRO A 605 10.97 9.49 0.39
CA PRO A 605 10.71 10.93 0.43
C PRO A 605 10.56 11.59 -0.95
N TYR A 606 11.29 11.09 -1.95
CA TYR A 606 11.20 11.58 -3.32
C TYR A 606 9.85 11.26 -3.96
N LEU A 607 9.41 10.01 -3.85
CA LEU A 607 8.10 9.56 -4.34
C LEU A 607 6.97 10.26 -3.57
N ALA A 608 7.06 10.36 -2.25
CA ALA A 608 6.10 11.11 -1.43
C ALA A 608 5.95 12.58 -1.85
N THR A 609 7.06 13.23 -2.20
CA THR A 609 7.04 14.60 -2.74
C THR A 609 6.36 14.66 -4.10
N TRP A 610 6.61 13.68 -4.96
CA TRP A 610 5.97 13.60 -6.27
C TRP A 610 4.50 13.20 -6.18
N GLY A 611 4.06 12.44 -5.18
CA GLY A 611 2.65 12.14 -4.94
C GLY A 611 1.86 13.39 -4.58
N LYS A 612 2.44 14.28 -3.77
CA LYS A 612 1.87 15.63 -3.51
C LYS A 612 1.78 16.45 -4.82
N LYS A 613 2.81 16.41 -5.66
CA LYS A 613 2.83 17.13 -6.95
C LYS A 613 1.83 16.57 -7.96
N ALA A 614 1.68 15.25 -8.04
CA ALA A 614 0.72 14.56 -8.89
C ALA A 614 -0.72 14.89 -8.48
N SER A 615 -1.00 14.87 -7.17
CA SER A 615 -2.29 15.29 -6.62
C SER A 615 -2.60 16.76 -6.92
N ALA A 616 -1.63 17.65 -6.75
CA ALA A 616 -1.80 19.07 -7.10
C ALA A 616 -2.04 19.28 -8.60
N PHE A 617 -1.34 18.52 -9.45
CA PHE A 617 -1.54 18.53 -10.89
C PHE A 617 -2.94 18.05 -11.28
N ALA A 618 -3.41 16.94 -10.71
CA ALA A 618 -4.76 16.42 -10.89
C ALA A 618 -5.81 17.46 -10.47
N ALA A 619 -5.65 18.08 -9.29
CA ALA A 619 -6.53 19.13 -8.80
C ALA A 619 -6.55 20.38 -9.70
N GLU A 620 -5.44 20.71 -10.36
CA GLU A 620 -5.39 21.80 -11.35
C GLU A 620 -6.12 21.43 -12.65
N GLN A 621 -5.88 20.23 -13.19
CA GLN A 621 -6.47 19.79 -14.46
C GLN A 621 -7.96 19.44 -14.33
N LEU A 622 -8.37 18.89 -13.18
CA LEU A 622 -9.69 18.33 -12.89
C LEU A 622 -10.34 19.03 -11.67
N SER A 623 -10.17 20.35 -11.52
CA SER A 623 -10.74 21.09 -10.38
C SER A 623 -12.24 20.84 -10.16
N ALA A 624 -12.71 20.92 -8.91
CA ALA A 624 -14.11 20.73 -8.55
C ALA A 624 -15.07 21.55 -9.44
N GLY A 625 -16.11 20.89 -9.96
CA GLY A 625 -17.06 21.41 -10.94
C GLY A 625 -16.63 21.25 -12.40
N THR A 626 -15.44 20.72 -12.67
CA THR A 626 -14.99 20.38 -14.04
C THR A 626 -15.91 19.33 -14.63
N ARG A 627 -16.36 19.54 -15.87
CA ARG A 627 -17.14 18.55 -16.60
C ARG A 627 -16.22 17.70 -17.46
N ALA A 628 -16.22 16.39 -17.22
CA ALA A 628 -15.46 15.40 -17.96
C ALA A 628 -16.41 14.42 -18.67
N THR A 629 -15.84 13.65 -19.59
CA THR A 629 -16.50 12.49 -20.21
C THR A 629 -15.71 11.25 -19.80
N LEU A 630 -16.42 10.35 -19.11
CA LEU A 630 -15.96 9.03 -18.71
C LEU A 630 -16.25 8.02 -19.83
N SER A 631 -15.27 7.19 -20.15
CA SER A 631 -15.39 6.08 -21.10
C SER A 631 -14.59 4.88 -20.63
N PHE A 632 -14.97 3.68 -21.09
CA PHE A 632 -14.38 2.42 -20.63
C PHE A 632 -13.50 1.77 -21.70
N ASP A 633 -12.54 0.95 -21.26
CA ASP A 633 -11.77 0.10 -22.14
C ASP A 633 -12.52 -1.22 -22.39
N PRO A 634 -12.57 -1.73 -23.63
CA PRO A 634 -13.28 -2.99 -23.93
C PRO A 634 -12.59 -4.25 -23.39
N LYS A 635 -11.32 -4.17 -22.98
CA LYS A 635 -10.56 -5.27 -22.38
C LYS A 635 -10.42 -5.16 -20.87
N ALA A 636 -10.72 -4.00 -20.28
CA ALA A 636 -10.70 -3.82 -18.83
C ALA A 636 -12.08 -4.06 -18.21
N GLN A 637 -12.07 -4.42 -16.93
CA GLN A 637 -13.28 -4.40 -16.11
C GLN A 637 -13.72 -2.96 -15.82
N VAL A 638 -15.02 -2.79 -15.54
CA VAL A 638 -15.62 -1.47 -15.24
C VAL A 638 -15.32 -1.01 -13.82
N TYR A 639 -15.09 -1.95 -12.91
CA TYR A 639 -14.83 -1.68 -11.49
C TYR A 639 -13.57 -2.41 -11.07
N ASP A 640 -12.78 -1.83 -10.18
CA ASP A 640 -11.72 -2.55 -9.48
C ASP A 640 -12.27 -3.34 -8.28
N ASP A 641 -11.38 -4.05 -7.60
CA ASP A 641 -11.72 -4.92 -6.47
C ASP A 641 -12.19 -4.13 -5.23
N PHE A 642 -11.95 -2.81 -5.20
CA PHE A 642 -12.42 -1.88 -4.18
C PHE A 642 -13.75 -1.20 -4.57
N GLY A 643 -14.35 -1.58 -5.69
CA GLY A 643 -15.62 -1.03 -6.17
C GLY A 643 -15.50 0.37 -6.79
N ARG A 644 -14.28 0.88 -7.04
CA ARG A 644 -14.06 2.13 -7.77
C ARG A 644 -14.27 1.89 -9.26
N VAL A 645 -14.78 2.90 -9.97
CA VAL A 645 -15.00 2.80 -11.41
C VAL A 645 -13.67 2.98 -12.14
N LEU A 646 -13.32 2.05 -13.02
CA LEU A 646 -12.15 2.14 -13.89
C LEU A 646 -12.53 2.78 -15.22
N GLY A 647 -11.83 3.84 -15.61
CA GLY A 647 -12.06 4.41 -16.93
C GLY A 647 -11.13 5.53 -17.36
N TYR A 648 -11.33 5.98 -18.59
CA TYR A 648 -10.64 7.11 -19.20
C TYR A 648 -11.44 8.40 -19.01
N LEU A 649 -10.75 9.46 -18.62
CA LEU A 649 -11.34 10.79 -18.47
C LEU A 649 -10.86 11.74 -19.56
N THR A 650 -11.82 12.31 -20.28
CA THR A 650 -11.57 13.38 -21.25
C THR A 650 -12.22 14.69 -20.79
N TYR A 651 -11.48 15.80 -20.86
CA TYR A 651 -11.89 17.10 -20.33
C TYR A 651 -11.46 18.26 -21.24
N ASP A 652 -12.02 19.45 -20.98
CA ASP A 652 -11.74 20.67 -21.74
C ASP A 652 -10.58 21.47 -21.14
N ARG A 653 -9.36 21.03 -21.43
CA ARG A 653 -8.15 21.76 -21.01
C ARG A 653 -8.01 23.14 -21.67
N SER A 654 -8.61 23.32 -22.85
CA SER A 654 -8.44 24.52 -23.67
C SER A 654 -9.38 25.68 -23.29
N GLY A 655 -10.49 25.36 -22.61
CA GLY A 655 -11.59 26.26 -22.28
C GLY A 655 -12.48 26.61 -23.48
N ASP A 656 -12.44 25.84 -24.58
CA ASP A 656 -13.22 26.10 -25.80
C ASP A 656 -14.58 25.37 -25.85
N GLY A 657 -14.85 24.54 -24.84
CA GLY A 657 -16.04 23.72 -24.66
C GLY A 657 -15.90 22.30 -25.22
N SER A 658 -14.76 21.91 -25.79
CA SER A 658 -14.50 20.55 -26.28
C SER A 658 -13.74 19.70 -25.25
N ARG A 659 -14.28 18.54 -24.91
CA ARG A 659 -13.66 17.57 -23.98
C ARG A 659 -12.84 16.55 -24.77
N GLU A 660 -11.78 17.02 -25.42
CA GLU A 660 -10.93 16.18 -26.29
C GLU A 660 -9.59 15.83 -25.63
N THR A 661 -9.23 16.45 -24.50
CA THR A 661 -7.97 16.18 -23.82
C THR A 661 -8.13 14.99 -22.90
N LEU A 662 -7.36 13.94 -23.13
CA LEU A 662 -7.30 12.78 -22.25
C LEU A 662 -6.39 13.07 -21.05
N TYR A 663 -6.92 12.89 -19.85
CA TYR A 663 -6.17 13.12 -18.62
C TYR A 663 -5.03 12.11 -18.45
N ASN A 664 -5.29 10.82 -18.71
CA ASN A 664 -4.34 9.71 -18.55
C ASN A 664 -3.00 9.98 -19.26
N GLU A 665 -3.03 10.18 -20.58
CA GLU A 665 -1.85 10.47 -21.41
C GLU A 665 -1.16 11.78 -20.99
N VAL A 666 -1.92 12.77 -20.52
CA VAL A 666 -1.36 14.05 -20.07
C VAL A 666 -0.59 13.88 -18.76
N ALA A 667 -1.10 13.11 -17.79
CA ALA A 667 -0.41 12.84 -16.54
C ALA A 667 0.91 12.09 -16.76
N VAL A 668 0.88 11.05 -17.60
CA VAL A 668 2.05 10.25 -17.97
C VAL A 668 3.10 11.11 -18.70
N ARG A 669 2.72 11.78 -19.79
CA ARG A 669 3.65 12.55 -20.63
C ARG A 669 4.33 13.72 -19.89
N GLU A 670 3.67 14.29 -18.88
CA GLU A 670 4.25 15.38 -18.06
C GLU A 670 5.05 14.84 -16.85
N GLY A 671 5.11 13.51 -16.67
CA GLY A 671 5.89 12.84 -15.63
C GLY A 671 5.25 12.87 -14.23
N TYR A 672 3.92 12.91 -14.14
CA TYR A 672 3.19 12.81 -12.86
C TYR A 672 2.70 11.40 -12.54
N ALA A 673 2.76 10.49 -13.52
CA ALA A 673 2.28 9.12 -13.40
C ALA A 673 3.19 8.15 -14.17
N ARG A 674 3.27 6.90 -13.70
CA ARG A 674 3.75 5.74 -14.47
C ARG A 674 2.59 5.04 -15.15
N VAL A 675 2.90 4.14 -16.07
CA VAL A 675 1.96 3.25 -16.73
C VAL A 675 2.06 1.89 -16.08
N TYR A 676 0.97 1.41 -15.48
CA TYR A 676 0.93 0.06 -14.93
C TYR A 676 0.56 -0.96 -16.01
N GLY A 677 1.13 -2.16 -15.90
CA GLY A 677 1.00 -3.27 -16.82
C GLY A 677 -0.24 -4.13 -16.61
N SER A 678 -1.34 -3.81 -17.28
CA SER A 678 -2.47 -4.73 -17.44
C SER A 678 -3.02 -4.73 -18.87
N SER A 679 -4.02 -5.55 -19.17
CA SER A 679 -4.42 -5.87 -20.56
C SER A 679 -5.30 -4.82 -21.27
N TYR A 680 -5.42 -3.60 -20.74
CA TYR A 680 -6.22 -2.55 -21.39
C TYR A 680 -5.65 -2.18 -22.76
N SER A 681 -6.55 -1.74 -23.65
CA SER A 681 -6.27 -1.62 -25.09
C SER A 681 -5.30 -0.48 -25.44
N ARG A 682 -5.03 0.44 -24.52
CA ARG A 682 -4.21 1.64 -24.72
C ARG A 682 -2.85 1.61 -24.01
N HIS A 683 -2.46 0.46 -23.47
CA HIS A 683 -1.20 0.31 -22.76
C HIS A 683 0.00 0.78 -23.56
N ASP A 684 0.18 0.28 -24.79
CA ASP A 684 1.36 0.60 -25.60
C ASP A 684 1.40 2.09 -26.01
N GLU A 685 0.24 2.74 -26.11
CA GLU A 685 0.13 4.19 -26.33
C GLU A 685 0.60 4.98 -25.10
N PHE A 686 0.20 4.58 -23.90
CA PHE A 686 0.62 5.23 -22.67
C PHE A 686 2.08 4.96 -22.37
N TRP A 687 2.55 3.73 -22.55
CA TRP A 687 3.95 3.36 -22.39
C TRP A 687 4.85 4.23 -23.28
N ALA A 688 4.48 4.48 -24.54
CA ALA A 688 5.25 5.37 -25.42
C ALA A 688 5.29 6.82 -24.92
N ALA A 689 4.26 7.28 -24.18
CA ALA A 689 4.27 8.58 -23.53
C ALA A 689 5.16 8.60 -22.27
N GLU A 690 5.22 7.50 -21.53
CA GLU A 690 6.10 7.35 -20.37
C GLU A 690 7.56 7.28 -20.79
N ASP A 691 7.89 6.47 -21.80
CA ASP A 691 9.24 6.35 -22.35
C ASP A 691 9.78 7.73 -22.77
N ALA A 692 8.96 8.52 -23.48
CA ALA A 692 9.31 9.91 -23.80
C ALA A 692 9.51 10.80 -22.56
N ALA A 693 8.67 10.65 -21.52
CA ALA A 693 8.82 11.39 -20.26
C ALA A 693 10.12 11.01 -19.53
N ARG A 694 10.50 9.73 -19.57
CA ARG A 694 11.74 9.20 -19.01
C ARG A 694 12.97 9.70 -19.75
N GLU A 695 12.99 9.63 -21.08
CA GLU A 695 14.08 10.16 -21.91
C GLU A 695 14.29 11.68 -21.68
N GLU A 696 13.21 12.42 -21.45
CA GLU A 696 13.26 13.86 -21.19
C GLU A 696 13.57 14.23 -19.73
N GLY A 697 13.55 13.25 -18.80
CA GLY A 697 13.66 13.48 -17.36
C GLY A 697 12.51 14.35 -16.84
N ALA A 698 11.31 14.17 -17.39
CA ALA A 698 10.12 14.92 -17.03
C ALA A 698 9.56 14.44 -15.70
N GLY A 699 9.16 15.39 -14.85
CA GLY A 699 8.44 15.08 -13.62
C GLY A 699 9.24 14.17 -12.68
N VAL A 700 8.57 13.14 -12.16
CA VAL A 700 9.14 12.11 -11.28
C VAL A 700 10.37 11.43 -11.88
N TRP A 701 10.45 11.33 -13.21
CA TRP A 701 11.55 10.69 -13.92
C TRP A 701 12.87 11.48 -13.91
N ALA A 702 12.88 12.72 -13.38
CA ALA A 702 14.11 13.51 -13.25
C ALA A 702 15.20 12.85 -12.39
N ALA A 703 14.82 11.96 -11.47
CA ALA A 703 15.74 11.17 -10.64
C ALA A 703 16.04 9.77 -11.20
N SER A 704 15.39 9.37 -12.31
CA SER A 704 15.58 8.05 -12.91
C SER A 704 16.99 7.93 -13.52
N ASN A 705 17.74 6.92 -13.07
CA ASN A 705 19.04 6.57 -13.61
C ASN A 705 19.27 5.04 -13.59
N PRO A 706 18.64 4.28 -14.51
CA PRO A 706 18.81 2.82 -14.57
C PRO A 706 20.28 2.38 -14.75
N ASP A 707 21.11 3.17 -15.44
CA ASP A 707 22.53 2.88 -15.68
C ASP A 707 23.38 2.85 -14.38
N GLU A 708 22.88 3.47 -13.30
CA GLU A 708 23.55 3.49 -11.99
C GLU A 708 22.93 2.49 -10.98
N SER A 709 21.91 1.73 -11.39
CA SER A 709 21.28 0.71 -10.54
C SER A 709 22.30 -0.35 -10.09
N SER A 710 22.32 -0.63 -8.79
CA SER A 710 23.25 -1.60 -8.22
C SER A 710 22.87 -3.03 -8.60
N PRO A 711 23.82 -3.88 -9.06
CA PRO A 711 23.51 -5.27 -9.38
C PRO A 711 23.05 -6.06 -8.15
N ILE A 712 21.79 -6.50 -8.16
CA ILE A 712 21.23 -7.41 -7.14
C ILE A 712 21.22 -8.86 -7.64
N ARG A 713 21.28 -9.82 -6.69
CA ARG A 713 21.10 -11.26 -6.95
C ARG A 713 21.97 -11.85 -8.10
N GLN A 714 23.16 -11.27 -8.34
CA GLN A 714 24.12 -11.68 -9.40
C GLN A 714 24.94 -12.95 -9.09
N GLY A 715 24.29 -13.92 -8.46
CA GLY A 715 24.88 -15.18 -8.03
C GLY A 715 25.20 -16.14 -9.18
N ARG A 716 25.98 -17.18 -8.87
CA ARG A 716 26.04 -18.35 -9.75
C ARG A 716 24.82 -19.21 -9.43
N VAL A 717 23.99 -19.47 -10.44
CA VAL A 717 22.87 -20.41 -10.37
C VAL A 717 23.29 -21.74 -9.71
N ALA A 718 22.83 -21.90 -8.47
CA ALA A 718 23.12 -23.01 -7.57
C ALA A 718 21.82 -23.70 -7.13
N GLU A 719 20.76 -22.94 -6.90
CA GLU A 719 19.45 -23.44 -6.50
C GLU A 719 18.35 -22.47 -6.96
N ILE A 720 17.23 -23.01 -7.42
CA ILE A 720 16.03 -22.23 -7.76
C ILE A 720 14.81 -22.84 -7.05
N PHE A 721 13.76 -22.06 -6.90
CA PHE A 721 12.43 -22.57 -6.61
C PHE A 721 11.53 -22.48 -7.85
N ALA A 722 10.53 -23.34 -7.94
CA ALA A 722 9.58 -23.41 -9.03
C ALA A 722 8.18 -23.47 -8.41
N PRO A 723 7.40 -22.39 -8.44
CA PRO A 723 6.08 -22.34 -7.84
C PRO A 723 5.04 -23.05 -8.69
N ASN A 724 4.26 -23.92 -8.06
CA ASN A 724 3.19 -24.70 -8.68
C ASN A 724 3.55 -25.32 -10.04
N PRO A 725 4.70 -26.01 -10.21
CA PRO A 725 5.22 -26.30 -11.53
C PRO A 725 4.46 -27.43 -12.23
N ALA A 726 4.39 -27.38 -13.55
CA ALA A 726 4.10 -28.54 -14.40
C ALA A 726 5.37 -29.04 -15.09
N SER A 727 5.41 -30.33 -15.44
CA SER A 727 6.57 -30.88 -16.17
C SER A 727 6.57 -30.42 -17.63
N VAL A 728 7.71 -30.06 -18.20
CA VAL A 728 7.82 -29.77 -19.63
C VAL A 728 7.84 -31.08 -20.42
N VAL A 729 7.06 -31.15 -21.50
CA VAL A 729 6.92 -32.33 -22.37
C VAL A 729 7.16 -31.94 -23.84
N ARG A 730 7.06 -32.93 -24.74
CA ARG A 730 6.95 -32.71 -26.19
C ARG A 730 5.60 -33.18 -26.67
N ALA A 731 5.13 -32.64 -27.80
CA ALA A 731 3.97 -33.19 -28.50
C ALA A 731 4.13 -34.69 -28.85
N SER A 732 5.38 -35.18 -28.92
CA SER A 732 5.73 -36.59 -29.19
C SER A 732 5.96 -37.45 -27.95
N GLY A 733 5.86 -36.90 -26.73
CA GLY A 733 6.09 -37.60 -25.46
C GLY A 733 7.09 -36.87 -24.56
N THR A 734 8.13 -37.56 -24.09
CA THR A 734 9.08 -37.00 -23.12
C THR A 734 10.16 -36.13 -23.77
N VAL A 735 10.63 -35.11 -23.04
CA VAL A 735 11.77 -34.27 -23.42
C VAL A 735 13.07 -35.08 -23.30
N PRO A 736 13.94 -35.11 -24.33
CA PRO A 736 15.27 -35.71 -24.21
C PRO A 736 16.13 -34.94 -23.18
N PRO A 737 16.92 -35.61 -22.33
CA PRO A 737 17.69 -34.94 -21.26
C PRO A 737 18.67 -33.86 -21.73
N GLY A 738 19.08 -33.85 -23.00
CA GLY A 738 19.96 -32.80 -23.55
C GLY A 738 19.24 -31.47 -23.84
N HIS A 739 17.91 -31.46 -23.87
CA HIS A 739 17.09 -30.25 -24.07
C HIS A 739 16.63 -29.66 -22.74
N ALA A 740 16.49 -30.48 -21.70
CA ALA A 740 16.17 -30.01 -20.35
C ALA A 740 17.32 -29.20 -19.75
N ARG A 741 16.99 -28.12 -19.05
CA ARG A 741 17.92 -27.25 -18.31
C ARG A 741 17.80 -27.40 -16.81
N VAL A 742 16.61 -27.71 -16.32
CA VAL A 742 16.33 -27.99 -14.91
C VAL A 742 15.46 -29.23 -14.82
N PHE A 743 15.74 -30.06 -13.84
CA PHE A 743 14.88 -31.16 -13.42
C PHE A 743 14.47 -30.94 -11.97
N ALA A 744 13.32 -31.47 -11.57
CA ALA A 744 12.98 -31.57 -10.16
C ALA A 744 13.96 -32.50 -9.43
N GLU A 745 14.01 -32.38 -8.10
CA GLU A 745 14.74 -33.34 -7.28
C GLU A 745 14.16 -34.75 -7.37
N SER A 746 14.98 -35.75 -7.04
CA SER A 746 14.57 -37.15 -7.17
C SER A 746 13.43 -37.58 -6.21
N SER A 747 13.10 -36.72 -5.25
CA SER A 747 11.96 -36.86 -4.32
C SER A 747 10.63 -36.39 -4.92
N ALA A 748 10.66 -35.61 -6.00
CA ALA A 748 9.47 -35.03 -6.58
C ALA A 748 8.55 -36.07 -7.25
N GLU A 749 7.25 -35.80 -7.21
CA GLU A 749 6.20 -36.65 -7.77
C GLU A 749 5.33 -35.85 -8.75
N GLN A 750 4.89 -36.52 -9.84
CA GLN A 750 3.89 -35.95 -10.75
C GLN A 750 2.48 -36.38 -10.33
N ARG A 751 1.58 -35.41 -10.16
CA ARG A 751 0.15 -35.62 -9.89
C ARG A 751 -0.65 -35.29 -11.16
N ASP A 752 -1.59 -36.17 -11.51
CA ASP A 752 -2.56 -35.98 -12.61
C ASP A 752 -1.95 -35.65 -13.99
N ALA A 753 -0.74 -36.15 -14.25
CA ALA A 753 -0.04 -35.96 -15.51
C ALA A 753 -0.25 -37.12 -16.49
N ASP A 754 -0.55 -36.81 -17.76
CA ASP A 754 -0.70 -37.80 -18.83
C ASP A 754 0.66 -38.36 -19.29
N THR A 755 1.67 -37.49 -19.36
CA THR A 755 3.04 -37.87 -19.71
C THR A 755 3.91 -37.83 -18.46
N THR A 756 4.39 -39.00 -18.04
CA THR A 756 5.15 -39.16 -16.80
C THR A 756 6.63 -39.50 -17.06
N TYR A 757 7.48 -39.06 -16.16
CA TYR A 757 8.92 -39.32 -16.13
C TYR A 757 9.27 -40.27 -14.98
N ASP A 758 10.14 -41.25 -15.23
CA ASP A 758 10.46 -42.27 -14.24
C ASP A 758 11.41 -41.78 -13.12
N ARG A 759 12.19 -40.70 -13.32
CA ARG A 759 13.18 -40.18 -12.33
C ARG A 759 13.59 -38.71 -12.49
N GLU A 760 13.67 -38.20 -13.72
CA GLU A 760 14.16 -36.85 -14.00
C GLU A 760 13.01 -36.09 -14.66
N ILE A 761 12.20 -35.42 -13.84
CA ILE A 761 11.04 -34.64 -14.28
C ILE A 761 11.54 -33.26 -14.74
N PRO A 762 11.50 -32.92 -16.04
CA PRO A 762 12.00 -31.64 -16.53
C PRO A 762 11.07 -30.50 -16.08
N LEU A 763 11.62 -29.47 -15.44
CA LEU A 763 10.92 -28.24 -15.09
C LEU A 763 11.18 -27.12 -16.09
N ALA A 764 12.28 -27.21 -16.84
CA ALA A 764 12.64 -26.25 -17.88
C ALA A 764 13.30 -26.97 -19.06
N ALA A 765 12.93 -26.61 -20.30
CA ALA A 765 13.57 -27.13 -21.50
C ALA A 765 13.75 -26.05 -22.57
N VAL A 766 14.73 -26.26 -23.44
CA VAL A 766 15.10 -25.32 -24.51
C VAL A 766 15.05 -26.00 -25.87
N ASP A 767 14.47 -25.32 -26.86
CA ASP A 767 14.62 -25.60 -28.28
C ASP A 767 15.35 -24.46 -28.98
N LYS A 768 16.68 -24.60 -29.07
CA LYS A 768 17.55 -23.61 -29.71
C LYS A 768 17.25 -23.41 -31.20
N GLY A 769 16.63 -24.39 -31.86
CA GLY A 769 16.31 -24.27 -33.28
C GLY A 769 15.14 -23.31 -33.53
N ALA A 770 14.33 -23.06 -32.49
CA ALA A 770 13.15 -22.20 -32.51
C ALA A 770 13.31 -20.96 -31.62
N GLY A 771 14.54 -20.68 -31.13
CA GLY A 771 14.78 -19.56 -30.21
C GLY A 771 14.02 -19.64 -28.88
N LEU A 772 13.55 -20.83 -28.46
CA LEU A 772 12.53 -20.94 -27.40
C LEU A 772 13.04 -21.63 -26.13
N ALA A 773 12.71 -21.05 -24.96
CA ALA A 773 12.73 -21.69 -23.65
C ALA A 773 11.29 -21.90 -23.16
N TYR A 774 11.00 -23.09 -22.62
CA TYR A 774 9.72 -23.39 -21.97
C TYR A 774 10.00 -23.73 -20.50
N LEU A 775 9.49 -22.89 -19.61
CA LEU A 775 9.56 -23.03 -18.15
C LEU A 775 8.21 -23.50 -17.63
N GLY A 776 8.22 -24.52 -16.77
CA GLY A 776 7.00 -25.13 -16.25
C GLY A 776 6.36 -24.38 -15.07
N ALA A 777 6.95 -23.24 -14.69
CA ALA A 777 6.58 -22.44 -13.52
C ALA A 777 6.83 -20.94 -13.81
N PRO A 778 6.08 -20.02 -13.18
CA PRO A 778 6.33 -18.57 -13.24
C PRO A 778 7.52 -18.20 -12.35
N LEU A 779 8.75 -18.44 -12.83
CA LEU A 779 9.97 -18.32 -12.01
C LEU A 779 10.33 -16.89 -11.56
N ILE A 780 9.71 -15.87 -12.16
CA ILE A 780 9.99 -14.45 -11.90
C ILE A 780 8.85 -13.75 -11.15
N SER A 781 7.90 -14.53 -10.62
CA SER A 781 6.74 -14.04 -9.85
C SER A 781 7.20 -13.36 -8.56
N GLU A 782 6.65 -12.19 -8.30
CA GLU A 782 6.91 -11.41 -7.08
C GLU A 782 6.10 -11.86 -5.86
N ASP A 783 5.02 -12.62 -6.03
CA ASP A 783 4.24 -13.24 -4.92
C ASP A 783 5.10 -14.05 -3.93
N TYR A 784 6.33 -14.37 -4.32
CA TYR A 784 7.30 -15.11 -3.54
C TYR A 784 8.36 -14.22 -2.87
N GLU A 785 8.21 -12.90 -2.91
CA GLU A 785 9.06 -11.92 -2.24
C GLU A 785 8.54 -11.63 -0.83
N ALA A 786 9.47 -11.45 0.12
CA ALA A 786 9.08 -11.25 1.52
C ALA A 786 8.37 -9.91 1.76
N ALA A 787 8.69 -8.88 0.96
CA ALA A 787 8.03 -7.59 1.00
C ALA A 787 6.57 -7.67 0.48
N GLU A 788 6.27 -8.63 -0.41
CA GLU A 788 4.91 -8.95 -0.87
C GLU A 788 4.15 -9.89 0.10
N GLY A 789 4.63 -10.02 1.35
CA GLY A 789 4.01 -10.85 2.37
C GLY A 789 4.34 -12.34 2.29
N TYR A 790 5.25 -12.79 1.40
CA TYR A 790 5.65 -14.19 1.39
C TYR A 790 6.44 -14.54 2.67
N PRO A 791 6.09 -15.63 3.39
CA PRO A 791 6.64 -15.91 4.71
C PRO A 791 8.13 -16.32 4.74
N VAL A 792 8.79 -16.41 3.59
CA VAL A 792 10.20 -16.81 3.47
C VAL A 792 10.94 -15.84 2.55
N ASP A 793 12.09 -15.35 3.00
CA ASP A 793 13.00 -14.60 2.12
C ASP A 793 13.56 -15.49 1.00
N THR A 794 13.15 -15.22 -0.24
CA THR A 794 13.58 -15.94 -1.43
C THR A 794 14.74 -15.28 -2.18
N ALA A 795 15.26 -14.14 -1.71
CA ALA A 795 16.35 -13.41 -2.36
C ALA A 795 17.64 -14.22 -2.49
N GLY A 796 17.78 -15.31 -1.71
CA GLY A 796 18.88 -16.27 -1.80
C GLY A 796 18.80 -17.27 -2.94
N TYR A 797 17.67 -17.35 -3.66
CA TYR A 797 17.48 -18.26 -4.81
C TYR A 797 17.86 -17.59 -6.13
N ASP A 798 18.40 -18.37 -7.07
CA ASP A 798 18.98 -17.85 -8.31
C ASP A 798 17.97 -17.82 -9.47
N ASN A 799 16.68 -17.65 -9.20
CA ASN A 799 15.60 -17.67 -10.18
C ASN A 799 15.83 -16.66 -11.31
N PHE A 800 16.04 -15.39 -10.96
CA PHE A 800 16.23 -14.29 -11.92
C PHE A 800 17.50 -14.49 -12.76
N ALA A 801 18.59 -14.89 -12.12
CA ALA A 801 19.83 -15.22 -12.81
C ALA A 801 19.65 -16.42 -13.76
N PHE A 802 18.85 -17.42 -13.39
CA PHE A 802 18.58 -18.57 -14.23
C PHE A 802 17.81 -18.19 -15.49
N VAL A 803 16.71 -17.43 -15.37
CA VAL A 803 15.91 -16.98 -16.51
C VAL A 803 16.74 -16.10 -17.45
N THR A 804 17.49 -15.15 -16.90
CA THR A 804 18.36 -14.25 -17.68
C THR A 804 19.47 -15.01 -18.42
N ASN A 805 20.09 -16.01 -17.77
CA ASN A 805 21.07 -16.87 -18.45
C ASN A 805 20.45 -17.70 -19.60
N LEU A 806 19.15 -18.02 -19.56
CA LEU A 806 18.47 -18.68 -20.68
C LEU A 806 18.20 -17.72 -21.83
N ILE A 807 17.80 -16.49 -21.52
CA ILE A 807 17.68 -15.40 -22.49
C ILE A 807 19.02 -15.21 -23.21
N ASP A 808 20.11 -15.01 -22.47
CA ASP A 808 21.47 -14.85 -23.03
C ASP A 808 21.99 -16.10 -23.78
N GLU A 809 21.44 -17.29 -23.49
CA GLU A 809 21.78 -18.53 -24.21
C GLU A 809 21.10 -18.60 -25.60
N LEU A 810 19.96 -17.92 -25.75
CA LEU A 810 19.06 -18.00 -26.89
C LEU A 810 19.12 -16.79 -27.81
N ALA A 811 19.22 -15.59 -27.25
CA ALA A 811 19.23 -14.34 -28.00
C ALA A 811 20.54 -14.16 -28.78
N ASP A 812 20.43 -13.62 -30.00
CA ASP A 812 21.58 -13.26 -30.83
C ASP A 812 22.02 -11.78 -30.65
N ASP A 813 21.12 -10.92 -30.16
CA ASP A 813 21.29 -9.48 -29.99
C ASP A 813 21.14 -9.01 -28.53
N ASP A 814 21.60 -7.79 -28.24
CA ASP A 814 21.39 -7.09 -26.97
C ASP A 814 20.14 -6.19 -27.10
N GLY A 815 19.47 -5.86 -25.99
CA GLY A 815 18.24 -5.05 -25.99
C GLY A 815 17.38 -5.25 -24.76
N PRO A 816 16.19 -4.61 -24.68
CA PRO A 816 15.23 -4.81 -23.61
C PRO A 816 14.68 -6.24 -23.59
N VAL A 817 14.19 -6.65 -22.43
CA VAL A 817 13.35 -7.83 -22.26
C VAL A 817 11.91 -7.38 -22.21
N LEU A 818 11.09 -7.84 -23.16
CA LEU A 818 9.67 -7.57 -23.16
C LEU A 818 8.90 -8.69 -22.45
N ILE A 819 7.82 -8.35 -21.75
CA ILE A 819 6.79 -9.29 -21.30
C ILE A 819 5.48 -9.00 -22.01
N GLU A 820 4.82 -10.04 -22.50
CA GLU A 820 3.50 -9.92 -23.12
C GLU A 820 2.42 -9.88 -22.03
N GLY A 821 1.53 -8.88 -22.09
CA GLY A 821 0.47 -8.66 -21.09
C GLY A 821 -0.92 -8.35 -21.67
N GLY A 822 -1.12 -8.52 -22.98
CA GLY A 822 -2.33 -8.17 -23.71
C GLY A 822 -3.45 -9.21 -23.69
N HIS A 823 -3.20 -10.38 -23.09
CA HIS A 823 -4.12 -11.53 -23.08
C HIS A 823 -4.68 -11.88 -21.68
N ASN A 824 -4.98 -10.86 -20.86
CA ASN A 824 -5.59 -10.94 -19.53
C ASN A 824 -4.79 -11.82 -18.56
N GLN A 825 -3.52 -11.46 -18.33
CA GLN A 825 -2.62 -12.19 -17.43
C GLN A 825 -2.54 -11.59 -16.03
N PHE A 826 -2.85 -10.30 -15.90
CA PHE A 826 -2.85 -9.54 -14.66
C PHE A 826 -3.77 -10.16 -13.60
N HIS A 827 -3.30 -10.27 -12.34
CA HIS A 827 -4.01 -10.84 -11.19
C HIS A 827 -4.46 -12.31 -11.35
N LEU A 828 -3.72 -13.13 -12.10
CA LEU A 828 -3.99 -14.57 -12.19
C LEU A 828 -2.93 -15.38 -11.46
N ASP A 829 -3.32 -16.23 -10.50
CA ASP A 829 -2.43 -17.13 -9.72
C ASP A 829 -1.53 -18.07 -10.54
N TYR A 830 -1.74 -18.14 -11.86
CA TYR A 830 -1.03 -19.02 -12.78
C TYR A 830 -0.33 -18.29 -13.92
N SER A 831 -0.36 -16.95 -13.92
CA SER A 831 0.23 -16.10 -14.95
C SER A 831 0.96 -14.91 -14.35
N LEU A 832 1.55 -14.08 -15.20
CA LEU A 832 2.26 -12.86 -14.83
C LEU A 832 2.06 -11.79 -15.90
N SER A 833 1.91 -10.55 -15.45
CA SER A 833 2.11 -9.30 -16.17
C SER A 833 3.45 -8.66 -15.74
N SER A 834 3.78 -7.46 -16.21
CA SER A 834 4.93 -6.71 -15.66
C SER A 834 4.71 -6.28 -14.22
N GLU A 835 3.48 -6.02 -13.81
CA GLU A 835 3.15 -5.65 -12.43
C GLU A 835 3.45 -6.80 -11.47
N ASP A 836 3.32 -8.06 -11.92
CA ASP A 836 3.60 -9.25 -11.08
C ASP A 836 5.09 -9.68 -11.11
N ALA A 837 5.98 -8.80 -11.59
CA ALA A 837 7.40 -9.09 -11.83
C ALA A 837 8.34 -7.89 -11.59
N ALA A 838 7.95 -6.93 -10.73
CA ALA A 838 8.71 -5.70 -10.49
C ALA A 838 10.12 -5.97 -9.93
N TYR A 839 10.29 -7.00 -9.11
CA TYR A 839 11.62 -7.39 -8.59
C TYR A 839 12.54 -7.98 -9.67
N TYR A 840 11.97 -8.57 -10.71
CA TYR A 840 12.74 -9.01 -11.87
C TYR A 840 13.19 -7.82 -12.73
N GLN A 841 12.38 -6.77 -12.82
CA GLN A 841 12.76 -5.49 -13.41
C GLN A 841 13.97 -4.89 -12.67
N ARG A 842 13.91 -4.74 -11.34
CA ARG A 842 15.07 -4.28 -10.52
C ARG A 842 16.33 -5.11 -10.76
N TYR A 843 16.18 -6.43 -10.88
CA TYR A 843 17.30 -7.31 -11.21
C TYR A 843 17.92 -7.00 -12.58
N LEU A 844 17.08 -6.77 -13.59
CA LEU A 844 17.50 -6.49 -14.97
C LEU A 844 18.18 -5.12 -15.10
N GLU A 845 17.71 -4.10 -14.38
CA GLU A 845 18.38 -2.79 -14.30
C GLU A 845 19.82 -2.93 -13.82
N GLY A 846 20.05 -3.72 -12.76
CA GLY A 846 21.37 -4.01 -12.24
C GLY A 846 22.30 -4.79 -13.19
N VAL A 847 21.79 -5.26 -14.34
CA VAL A 847 22.59 -5.85 -15.43
C VAL A 847 22.48 -5.09 -16.74
N ASP A 848 22.11 -3.81 -16.68
CA ASP A 848 22.05 -2.92 -17.85
C ASP A 848 21.07 -3.48 -18.90
N THR A 849 19.86 -3.83 -18.46
CA THR A 849 18.77 -4.36 -19.30
C THR A 849 17.44 -3.81 -18.82
N GLN A 850 16.67 -3.22 -19.72
CA GLN A 850 15.30 -2.76 -19.45
C GLN A 850 14.30 -3.92 -19.46
N PHE A 851 13.22 -3.78 -18.69
CA PHE A 851 12.10 -4.72 -18.65
C PHE A 851 10.80 -3.95 -18.89
N GLU A 852 10.02 -4.37 -19.89
CA GLU A 852 8.84 -3.60 -20.31
C GLU A 852 7.71 -4.49 -20.77
N GLN A 853 6.47 -4.04 -20.60
CA GLN A 853 5.30 -4.75 -21.12
C GLN A 853 4.93 -4.34 -22.55
N VAL A 854 4.42 -5.29 -23.33
CA VAL A 854 3.77 -5.09 -24.62
C VAL A 854 2.42 -5.79 -24.65
N ASN A 855 1.37 -5.07 -25.09
CA ASN A 855 0.01 -5.61 -25.14
C ASN A 855 -0.47 -5.97 -26.55
N ASP A 856 0.02 -5.31 -27.59
CA ASP A 856 -0.31 -5.63 -28.97
C ASP A 856 0.98 -5.84 -29.78
N VAL A 857 1.42 -7.10 -29.87
CA VAL A 857 2.61 -7.52 -30.63
C VAL A 857 2.47 -7.35 -32.15
N THR A 858 1.31 -6.93 -32.65
CA THR A 858 1.05 -6.67 -34.08
C THR A 858 0.96 -5.18 -34.44
N SER A 859 0.92 -4.32 -33.42
CA SER A 859 0.83 -2.88 -33.62
C SER A 859 2.08 -2.32 -34.32
N SER A 860 1.95 -1.14 -34.93
CA SER A 860 3.12 -0.46 -35.49
C SER A 860 4.10 -0.01 -34.43
N ASP A 861 3.61 0.22 -33.22
CA ASP A 861 4.38 0.82 -32.12
C ASP A 861 5.17 -0.27 -31.41
N SER A 862 4.63 -1.49 -31.30
CA SER A 862 5.36 -2.65 -30.79
C SER A 862 6.36 -3.23 -31.78
N ALA A 863 6.19 -3.00 -33.09
CA ALA A 863 7.11 -3.55 -34.09
C ALA A 863 8.55 -3.03 -33.92
N GLU A 864 8.72 -1.75 -33.62
CA GLU A 864 10.06 -1.17 -33.35
C GLU A 864 10.64 -1.73 -32.05
N ARG A 865 9.82 -1.87 -31.00
CA ARG A 865 10.22 -2.45 -29.72
C ARG A 865 10.63 -3.92 -29.85
N LEU A 866 9.90 -4.71 -30.62
CA LEU A 866 10.23 -6.11 -30.91
C LEU A 866 11.50 -6.23 -31.75
N ASP A 867 11.74 -5.32 -32.70
CA ASP A 867 12.98 -5.27 -33.50
C ASP A 867 14.22 -4.96 -32.63
N GLU A 868 14.05 -4.22 -31.52
CA GLU A 868 15.12 -3.85 -30.60
C GLU A 868 15.27 -4.81 -29.41
N ALA A 869 14.23 -5.56 -29.06
CA ALA A 869 14.22 -6.47 -27.93
C ALA A 869 15.13 -7.70 -28.12
N LYS A 870 15.79 -8.11 -27.03
CA LYS A 870 16.53 -9.39 -27.01
C LYS A 870 15.63 -10.58 -26.67
N ALA A 871 14.54 -10.35 -25.95
CA ALA A 871 13.63 -11.41 -25.53
C ALA A 871 12.17 -10.95 -25.42
N LEU A 872 11.27 -11.90 -25.63
CA LEU A 872 9.84 -11.81 -25.34
C LEU A 872 9.46 -12.93 -24.36
N ILE A 873 9.03 -12.54 -23.17
CA ILE A 873 8.46 -13.42 -22.15
C ILE A 873 6.94 -13.49 -22.37
N VAL A 874 6.40 -14.70 -22.42
CA VAL A 874 4.95 -14.94 -22.49
C VAL A 874 4.56 -15.83 -21.33
N ALA A 875 3.86 -15.27 -20.34
CA ALA A 875 3.23 -16.06 -19.28
C ALA A 875 1.94 -16.70 -19.78
N THR A 876 1.35 -17.59 -18.99
CA THR A 876 0.20 -18.38 -19.46
C THR A 876 -1.02 -17.47 -19.72
N PRO A 877 -1.48 -17.28 -20.97
CA PRO A 877 -2.48 -16.28 -21.28
C PRO A 877 -3.90 -16.79 -21.02
N MET A 878 -4.81 -15.91 -20.57
CA MET A 878 -6.22 -16.26 -20.36
C MET A 878 -6.93 -16.51 -21.69
N TYR A 879 -6.62 -15.70 -22.70
CA TYR A 879 -7.18 -15.79 -24.06
C TYR A 879 -6.16 -16.28 -25.10
N GLU A 880 -6.67 -16.80 -26.22
CA GLU A 880 -5.84 -17.30 -27.31
C GLU A 880 -5.20 -16.17 -28.11
N PHE A 881 -3.96 -16.39 -28.56
CA PHE A 881 -3.31 -15.53 -29.55
C PHE A 881 -3.94 -15.76 -30.92
N THR A 882 -4.09 -14.71 -31.69
CA THR A 882 -4.50 -14.77 -33.09
C THR A 882 -3.36 -15.29 -33.98
N ASP A 883 -3.71 -15.75 -35.19
CA ASP A 883 -2.71 -16.16 -36.19
C ASP A 883 -1.71 -15.02 -36.52
N GLU A 884 -2.15 -13.76 -36.51
CA GLU A 884 -1.31 -12.60 -36.82
C GLU A 884 -0.31 -12.31 -35.67
N GLU A 885 -0.74 -12.44 -34.41
CA GLU A 885 0.15 -12.32 -33.25
C GLU A 885 1.17 -13.47 -33.21
N ILE A 886 0.74 -14.70 -33.50
CA ILE A 886 1.65 -15.85 -33.61
C ILE A 886 2.69 -15.64 -34.72
N ASP A 887 2.28 -15.10 -35.89
CA ASP A 887 3.19 -14.78 -36.99
C ASP A 887 4.21 -13.69 -36.57
N ALA A 888 3.80 -12.71 -35.76
CA ALA A 888 4.69 -11.68 -35.22
C ALA A 888 5.74 -12.27 -34.25
N VAL A 889 5.30 -13.08 -33.28
CA VAL A 889 6.20 -13.77 -32.34
C VAL A 889 7.14 -14.73 -33.08
N SER A 890 6.66 -15.40 -34.12
CA SER A 890 7.50 -16.25 -34.97
C SER A 890 8.54 -15.46 -35.75
N SER A 891 8.20 -14.28 -36.26
CA SER A 891 9.16 -13.41 -36.96
C SER A 891 10.25 -12.94 -36.00
N PHE A 892 9.86 -12.48 -34.81
CA PHE A 892 10.79 -12.08 -33.75
C PHE A 892 11.80 -13.20 -33.41
N ALA A 893 11.32 -14.44 -33.24
CA ALA A 893 12.20 -15.58 -32.99
C ALA A 893 13.12 -15.92 -34.17
N ASP A 894 12.61 -15.82 -35.42
CA ASP A 894 13.39 -16.05 -36.64
C ASP A 894 14.49 -14.99 -36.85
N ASP A 895 14.27 -13.77 -36.37
CA ASP A 895 15.21 -12.65 -36.46
C ASP A 895 16.28 -12.65 -35.35
N GLY A 896 16.21 -13.59 -34.39
CA GLY A 896 17.24 -13.82 -33.38
C GLY A 896 16.82 -13.55 -31.94
N GLY A 897 15.56 -13.15 -31.72
CA GLY A 897 14.98 -12.92 -30.41
C GLY A 897 14.73 -14.21 -29.61
N ALA A 898 14.90 -14.15 -28.29
CA ALA A 898 14.59 -15.27 -27.40
C ALA A 898 13.11 -15.26 -26.98
N VAL A 899 12.37 -16.35 -27.21
CA VAL A 899 11.00 -16.51 -26.70
C VAL A 899 11.02 -17.37 -25.43
N VAL A 900 10.56 -16.82 -24.31
CA VAL A 900 10.53 -17.50 -23.01
C VAL A 900 9.08 -17.70 -22.58
N LEU A 901 8.64 -18.96 -22.50
CA LEU A 901 7.28 -19.29 -22.07
C LEU A 901 7.26 -19.66 -20.59
N LEU A 902 6.40 -19.00 -19.80
CA LEU A 902 6.19 -19.27 -18.38
C LEU A 902 4.85 -19.99 -18.17
N GLY A 903 4.94 -21.29 -17.92
CA GLY A 903 3.80 -22.14 -17.60
C GLY A 903 3.46 -22.18 -16.12
N SER A 904 2.31 -22.75 -15.77
CA SER A 904 1.97 -23.11 -14.39
C SER A 904 1.14 -24.40 -14.34
N GLY A 905 1.36 -25.17 -13.29
CA GLY A 905 0.56 -26.34 -12.93
C GLY A 905 -0.82 -25.99 -12.34
N LEU A 906 -1.07 -24.72 -11.98
CA LEU A 906 -2.39 -24.18 -11.64
C LEU A 906 -3.25 -23.94 -12.88
N ALA A 907 -2.61 -23.59 -14.02
CA ALA A 907 -3.33 -23.17 -15.21
C ALA A 907 -4.33 -24.24 -15.69
N PRO A 908 -5.57 -23.85 -16.06
CA PRO A 908 -6.55 -24.76 -16.66
C PRO A 908 -6.09 -25.24 -18.04
N ALA A 909 -6.65 -26.37 -18.50
CA ALA A 909 -6.21 -27.03 -19.73
C ALA A 909 -6.33 -26.15 -20.99
N ALA A 910 -7.30 -25.24 -21.06
CA ALA A 910 -7.46 -24.32 -22.19
C ALA A 910 -6.31 -23.28 -22.24
N GLN A 911 -6.02 -22.64 -21.11
CA GLN A 911 -4.94 -21.65 -20.99
C GLN A 911 -3.57 -22.27 -21.25
N ARG A 912 -3.32 -23.51 -20.78
CA ARG A 912 -2.11 -24.26 -21.18
C ARG A 912 -2.00 -24.42 -22.69
N SER A 913 -3.13 -24.70 -23.37
CA SER A 913 -3.13 -24.87 -24.82
C SER A 913 -2.83 -23.59 -25.58
N HIS A 914 -3.23 -22.42 -25.06
CA HIS A 914 -2.88 -21.13 -25.67
C HIS A 914 -1.35 -20.91 -25.66
N LEU A 915 -0.69 -21.19 -24.53
CA LEU A 915 0.77 -21.09 -24.41
C LEU A 915 1.50 -22.12 -25.31
N ASP A 916 0.95 -23.33 -25.40
CA ASP A 916 1.43 -24.39 -26.30
C ASP A 916 1.30 -24.03 -27.79
N ASP A 917 0.29 -23.24 -28.15
CA ASP A 917 0.07 -22.76 -29.51
C ASP A 917 1.12 -21.71 -29.91
N VAL A 918 1.52 -20.81 -29.00
CA VAL A 918 2.69 -19.93 -29.21
C VAL A 918 3.96 -20.76 -29.44
N ALA A 919 4.22 -21.77 -28.61
CA ALA A 919 5.36 -22.68 -28.81
C ALA A 919 5.31 -23.37 -30.18
N SER A 920 4.12 -23.78 -30.61
CA SER A 920 3.91 -24.39 -31.93
C SER A 920 4.16 -23.41 -33.08
N GLY A 921 3.73 -22.16 -32.90
CA GLY A 921 3.83 -21.08 -33.87
C GLY A 921 5.27 -20.77 -34.25
N VAL A 922 6.15 -20.64 -33.26
CA VAL A 922 7.60 -20.45 -33.47
C VAL A 922 8.33 -21.72 -33.91
N GLY A 923 7.60 -22.82 -34.17
CA GLY A 923 8.15 -24.07 -34.70
C GLY A 923 8.72 -25.04 -33.65
N SER A 924 8.48 -24.81 -32.35
CA SER A 924 8.90 -25.71 -31.27
C SER A 924 7.91 -26.85 -31.03
N ASP A 925 8.44 -28.03 -30.66
CA ASP A 925 7.62 -29.18 -30.24
C ASP A 925 7.48 -29.33 -28.72
N LEU A 926 8.06 -28.39 -27.95
CA LEU A 926 7.93 -28.32 -26.49
C LEU A 926 6.51 -27.90 -26.09
N ARG A 927 6.00 -28.49 -25.01
CA ARG A 927 4.65 -28.25 -24.47
C ARG A 927 4.66 -28.26 -22.96
N LEU A 928 3.68 -27.63 -22.32
CA LEU A 928 3.44 -27.80 -20.90
C LEU A 928 2.71 -29.13 -20.64
N GLY A 929 3.22 -29.95 -19.74
CA GLY A 929 2.57 -31.19 -19.34
C GLY A 929 1.24 -30.95 -18.62
N SER A 930 0.34 -31.92 -18.67
CA SER A 930 -0.83 -31.95 -17.79
C SER A 930 -0.41 -32.25 -16.33
N GLY A 931 -1.24 -31.83 -15.38
CA GLY A 931 -1.01 -32.08 -13.96
C GLY A 931 0.02 -31.13 -13.33
N ARG A 932 0.56 -31.56 -12.19
CA ARG A 932 1.51 -30.81 -11.35
C ARG A 932 2.71 -31.65 -10.94
N VAL A 933 3.81 -30.98 -10.65
CA VAL A 933 4.98 -31.55 -9.99
C VAL A 933 4.99 -31.02 -8.56
N VAL A 934 5.06 -31.91 -7.58
CA VAL A 934 5.12 -31.57 -6.15
C VAL A 934 6.30 -32.27 -5.50
N ASP A 935 6.83 -31.72 -4.40
CA ASP A 935 7.89 -32.36 -3.63
C ASP A 935 7.74 -32.10 -2.14
N GLU A 936 7.41 -33.13 -1.36
CA GLU A 936 7.26 -33.06 0.10
C GLU A 936 8.60 -32.86 0.85
N SER A 937 9.74 -33.07 0.18
CA SER A 937 11.08 -33.03 0.78
C SER A 937 11.90 -31.82 0.35
N SER A 938 11.76 -31.39 -0.90
CA SER A 938 12.51 -30.27 -1.50
C SER A 938 11.52 -29.18 -1.90
N ASN A 939 11.12 -28.37 -0.92
CA ASN A 939 10.17 -27.28 -1.11
C ASN A 939 10.48 -26.06 -0.25
N LEU A 940 9.80 -24.95 -0.55
CA LEU A 940 9.77 -23.74 0.26
C LEU A 940 8.62 -23.78 1.27
N ASN A 941 8.89 -23.25 2.46
CA ASN A 941 7.91 -23.06 3.54
C ASN A 941 7.07 -24.29 3.93
N GLY A 942 7.53 -25.51 3.62
CA GLY A 942 6.73 -26.72 3.87
C GLY A 942 5.58 -26.91 2.88
N ASP A 943 5.47 -26.10 1.82
CA ASP A 943 4.46 -26.23 0.77
C ASP A 943 4.99 -27.11 -0.38
N PRO A 944 4.49 -28.35 -0.56
CA PRO A 944 4.94 -29.23 -1.62
C PRO A 944 4.69 -28.70 -3.04
N GLY A 945 3.86 -27.67 -3.22
CA GLY A 945 3.60 -26.98 -4.48
C GLY A 945 4.72 -26.04 -4.91
N VAL A 946 5.57 -25.56 -4.00
CA VAL A 946 6.69 -24.65 -4.32
C VAL A 946 8.00 -25.43 -4.25
N VAL A 947 8.33 -26.10 -5.36
CA VAL A 947 9.43 -27.08 -5.43
C VAL A 947 10.79 -26.39 -5.52
N THR A 948 11.77 -26.80 -4.71
CA THR A 948 13.16 -26.33 -4.82
C THR A 948 14.05 -27.35 -5.53
N THR A 949 15.04 -26.88 -6.28
CA THR A 949 16.02 -27.77 -6.91
C THR A 949 17.35 -27.11 -7.26
N GLY A 950 18.43 -27.89 -7.12
CA GLY A 950 19.75 -27.60 -7.66
C GLY A 950 20.14 -28.51 -8.84
N ASN A 951 19.18 -29.26 -9.40
CA ASN A 951 19.42 -30.32 -10.37
C ASN A 951 19.40 -29.79 -11.83
N PHE A 952 20.49 -29.11 -12.19
CA PHE A 952 20.67 -28.55 -13.53
C PHE A 952 21.16 -29.58 -14.56
N GLY A 953 20.51 -29.60 -15.72
CA GLY A 953 20.84 -30.47 -16.84
C GLY A 953 22.16 -30.13 -17.54
N PRO A 954 22.64 -30.99 -18.46
CA PRO A 954 23.90 -30.81 -19.18
C PRO A 954 23.83 -29.71 -20.27
N GLY A 955 23.45 -28.49 -19.92
CA GLY A 955 23.73 -27.22 -20.61
C GLY A 955 24.75 -26.44 -19.76
N ARG A 956 25.49 -25.48 -20.32
CA ARG A 956 26.65 -24.86 -19.62
C ARG A 956 26.25 -23.87 -18.51
N GLY A 957 25.67 -24.34 -17.39
CA GLY A 957 25.51 -23.58 -16.13
C GLY A 957 26.81 -23.39 -15.32
N LYS A 958 27.91 -23.06 -16.00
CA LYS A 958 29.20 -22.68 -15.38
C LYS A 958 29.79 -21.47 -16.10
N GLY A 959 29.04 -20.36 -16.15
CA GLY A 959 29.51 -19.06 -16.59
C GLY A 959 30.50 -18.47 -15.58
N ARG A 960 31.60 -17.89 -16.06
CA ARG A 960 32.59 -17.16 -15.27
C ARG A 960 32.11 -15.70 -15.17
N GLY A 961 31.85 -15.21 -13.96
CA GLY A 961 31.78 -13.77 -13.72
C GLY A 961 33.09 -13.10 -14.16
N LYS A 962 32.98 -12.12 -15.06
CA LYS A 962 34.09 -11.20 -15.38
C LYS A 962 34.23 -10.26 -14.19
N ASN A 963 35.22 -10.50 -13.35
CA ASN A 963 35.61 -9.54 -12.32
C ASN A 963 36.72 -8.65 -12.91
N GLU A 964 36.37 -7.44 -13.34
CA GLU A 964 37.34 -6.39 -13.66
C GLU A 964 37.83 -5.73 -12.37
N GLY A 965 38.83 -6.33 -11.73
CA GLY A 965 39.54 -5.74 -10.59
C GLY A 965 40.87 -5.12 -11.00
N ASN A 966 40.91 -3.79 -11.14
CA ASN A 966 42.11 -3.01 -11.39
C ASN A 966 43.02 -2.92 -10.14
N GLY A 967 44.30 -3.24 -10.33
CA GLY A 967 45.50 -2.82 -9.59
C GLY A 967 45.46 -2.45 -8.09
N GLY A 968 46.05 -3.31 -7.26
CA GLY A 968 46.43 -2.98 -5.87
C GLY A 968 47.62 -3.81 -5.36
N ASN A 969 48.67 -3.13 -4.91
CA ASN A 969 50.04 -3.61 -4.72
C ASN A 969 50.29 -4.32 -3.36
N GLY A 970 51.05 -5.41 -3.37
CA GLY A 970 52.15 -5.61 -2.41
C GLY A 970 51.94 -6.30 -1.05
N ASN A 971 52.53 -7.51 -0.96
CA ASN A 971 53.47 -7.97 0.10
C ASN A 971 52.94 -8.82 1.29
N GLY A 972 53.42 -10.08 1.36
CA GLY A 972 54.09 -10.58 2.57
C GLY A 972 53.65 -11.91 3.20
N ASN A 973 54.50 -12.95 3.03
CA ASN A 973 54.78 -14.10 3.92
C ASN A 973 53.63 -15.03 4.38
N GLY A 974 53.71 -16.36 4.36
CA GLY A 974 54.81 -17.31 4.17
C GLY A 974 54.48 -18.66 4.85
N ARG A 975 55.30 -19.68 4.56
CA ARG A 975 55.33 -21.09 5.08
C ARG A 975 54.34 -22.04 4.39
N GLY A 976 54.72 -23.12 3.69
CA GLY A 976 55.96 -23.88 3.64
C GLY A 976 55.77 -25.26 4.29
N LYS A 977 55.61 -26.31 3.47
CA LYS A 977 56.04 -27.71 3.72
C LYS A 977 55.80 -28.55 2.47
N GLY A 978 56.89 -29.07 1.90
CA GLY A 978 56.88 -29.95 0.73
C GLY A 978 57.13 -31.42 1.04
N ARG A 979 57.16 -32.23 -0.04
CA ARG A 979 58.03 -33.39 -0.35
C ARG A 979 57.49 -34.09 -1.61
N ASP A 980 58.27 -34.11 -2.69
CA ASP A 980 59.03 -35.26 -3.26
C ASP A 980 58.10 -36.34 -3.85
N ASP A 981 58.31 -36.96 -5.01
CA ASP A 981 59.36 -36.96 -6.04
C ASP A 981 58.81 -37.80 -7.21
N GLY A 982 59.31 -37.59 -8.44
CA GLY A 982 59.08 -38.54 -9.53
C GLY A 982 59.37 -38.03 -10.93
N ASP A 983 60.65 -37.81 -11.23
CA ASP A 983 61.21 -37.56 -12.57
C ASP A 983 60.88 -38.67 -13.59
N ASP A 984 60.70 -38.30 -14.86
CA ASP A 984 61.52 -38.87 -15.94
C ASP A 984 61.56 -37.94 -17.17
N GLU A 985 62.79 -37.64 -17.59
CA GLU A 985 63.21 -36.77 -18.69
C GLU A 985 62.98 -37.43 -20.07
N ARG A 986 62.84 -36.61 -21.13
CA ARG A 986 63.81 -36.58 -22.27
C ARG A 986 63.42 -35.63 -23.41
N ASP A 987 64.22 -34.58 -23.51
CA ASP A 987 64.80 -33.87 -24.65
C ASP A 987 64.47 -34.27 -26.10
N GLY A 988 64.35 -33.22 -26.93
CA GLY A 988 64.54 -33.28 -28.38
C GLY A 988 64.32 -31.94 -29.08
N GLU A 989 65.32 -31.05 -29.01
CA GLU A 989 65.51 -29.86 -29.85
C GLU A 989 65.37 -30.20 -31.36
N ASP A 990 64.85 -29.29 -32.19
CA ASP A 990 65.67 -28.42 -33.06
C ASP A 990 64.81 -27.55 -34.00
N GLY A 991 65.30 -26.34 -34.29
CA GLY A 991 64.58 -25.25 -34.95
C GLY A 991 64.48 -25.32 -36.48
N GLY A 992 63.88 -24.28 -37.07
CA GLY A 992 63.87 -24.15 -38.53
C GLY A 992 62.88 -23.14 -39.11
N ASN A 993 63.23 -21.86 -39.01
CA ASN A 993 62.64 -20.75 -39.76
C ASN A 993 62.62 -21.00 -41.28
N GLY A 994 61.52 -20.66 -41.98
CA GLY A 994 61.39 -20.94 -43.42
C GLY A 994 60.18 -20.30 -44.10
N ASN A 995 60.22 -18.98 -44.25
CA ASN A 995 59.29 -18.16 -45.01
C ASN A 995 59.15 -18.61 -46.49
N GLY A 996 57.93 -18.68 -47.02
CA GLY A 996 57.69 -19.14 -48.40
C GLY A 996 56.30 -18.77 -48.96
N LYS A 997 56.14 -17.52 -49.39
CA LYS A 997 55.02 -17.06 -50.24
C LYS A 997 54.90 -17.90 -51.51
N GLY A 998 53.68 -18.33 -51.86
CA GLY A 998 53.42 -19.06 -53.11
C GLY A 998 51.96 -19.14 -53.52
N ARG A 999 51.42 -18.00 -53.99
CA ARG A 999 50.37 -17.84 -55.02
C ARG A 999 49.57 -19.09 -55.45
N GLY A 1000 48.24 -18.95 -55.35
CA GLY A 1000 47.45 -18.69 -56.56
C GLY A 1000 46.28 -19.63 -56.86
N LYS A 1001 45.14 -18.97 -57.16
CA LYS A 1001 44.00 -19.39 -58.00
C LYS A 1001 43.14 -20.51 -57.41
N GLY A 1002 41.81 -20.40 -57.34
CA GLY A 1002 40.89 -19.44 -57.91
C GLY A 1002 39.60 -20.15 -58.31
N LYS A 1003 38.52 -19.35 -58.43
CA LYS A 1003 37.16 -19.69 -58.90
C LYS A 1003 36.39 -20.59 -57.92
N GLY A 1004 35.18 -20.25 -57.49
CA GLY A 1004 34.21 -19.28 -57.98
C GLY A 1004 32.84 -19.97 -58.05
N GLY A 1005 31.78 -19.18 -57.96
CA GLY A 1005 30.41 -19.63 -58.18
C GLY A 1005 29.51 -19.21 -57.04
N ASP A 1006 28.79 -18.12 -57.27
CA ASP A 1006 27.52 -17.80 -56.64
C ASP A 1006 26.54 -18.96 -56.87
N GLU A 1007 25.83 -19.37 -55.82
CA GLU A 1007 24.37 -19.43 -55.73
C GLU A 1007 23.98 -19.39 -54.25
#